data_AF-A0A927YWL5-F1
#
_entry.id   AF-A0A927YWL5-F1
#
_cell.length_a   1.000
_cell.length_b   1.000
_cell.length_c   1.000
_cell.angle_alpha   90.00
_cell.angle_beta   90.00
_cell.angle_gamma   90.00
#
_symmetry.space_group_name_H-M   'P 1'
#
loop_
_entity.id
_entity.type
_entity.pdbx_description
1 polymer ?
#
loop_
_entity_poly.entity_id
_entity_poly.type
_entity_poly.pdbx_seq_one_letter_code
_entity_poly.pdbx_strand_id
1 'polypeptide(L)'
;MNKISRLYDVLEQIIEKVNKSVKFDESQILTEEERQIVLTNLGLDNSPSMPVKINIEPEDNDIPKVFIDGVIPSTKDEVLAELTYISKTLSFHSYIAIKCQGTSSMSYPKKNFTIKLFKDEDRSEKMKVNFKGWGKQNKFCLKANWIDISHLRNVVSARIWGDIVKSRSNYEEYPEELKTSPNQGAVDGFPIKVYNNGIYQGRYTWNIPKDKWMTNMDDNLDEHCVLCGENYDSGCFRALPVIDESDWSDEIHDTVPQLIKTSWTNVINFVMNSSDSEFKTNIGNYFDLQSLIDYHIFGMYICGIDQYGKNQIYMTYDGIKWIASMYDLDSTWGLYWNGQTMLNYNYERRQFEDQIQGRLGNLLYEKLEQNFYTELQARWEELKSSALKLSNVINHFERMADLVPQELIKEDYASTTANGQYTSIPSVSKNNIQQIRNFAVSRMLWTDEYLNSLTPIERVPCTDITLNTFELYFDETTESTQYVDVTVSPSNTTDKVVWKSNDESIVTVSKGYITAHSIGNTTITITCGDCSKTLYVYVTYIKEDTSEEEIIYQLPATTTFNGSNYIDTGVAPLAEDTPFTVFVDWIDTNESEFVASKYVVMHCMNENSPYNGMILQYAPAGVVSEYRQNSNSISSNSTGGLIENADLERVKVVYRKAADGTITVARCYNENGQIHKNEKVMEYVAVSEALRLGCYRSNSGGTGRFAKGILNDCKIYNYAISDEEMNELLLSTTVLS
;
A
#
# COMPACT_ATOMS: atom_id res chain seq x y z
N MET A 1 23.76 34.08 13.16
CA MET A 1 22.89 34.21 14.35
C MET A 1 22.15 35.55 14.49
N ASN A 2 22.70 36.72 14.14
CA ASN A 2 22.02 38.03 14.37
C ASN A 2 21.04 38.55 13.29
N LYS A 3 20.72 37.79 12.23
CA LYS A 3 19.68 38.17 11.25
C LYS A 3 18.35 37.42 11.44
N ILE A 4 18.37 36.21 12.02
CA ILE A 4 17.18 35.38 12.24
C ILE A 4 16.42 35.83 13.49
N SER A 5 17.11 36.19 14.58
CA SER A 5 16.47 36.75 15.79
C SER A 5 15.74 38.07 15.51
N ARG A 6 16.26 38.90 14.59
CA ARG A 6 15.62 40.16 14.20
C ARG A 6 14.36 39.99 13.35
N LEU A 7 14.21 38.85 12.68
CA LEU A 7 13.01 38.48 11.93
C LEU A 7 11.91 37.92 12.85
N TYR A 8 12.29 37.17 13.89
CA TYR A 8 11.36 36.69 14.92
C TYR A 8 10.80 37.85 15.77
N ASP A 9 11.62 38.82 16.17
CA ASP A 9 11.15 39.99 16.95
C ASP A 9 10.20 40.88 16.14
N VAL A 10 10.39 40.96 14.81
CA VAL A 10 9.49 41.71 13.92
C VAL A 10 8.19 40.94 13.67
N LEU A 11 8.24 39.61 13.56
CA LEU A 11 7.05 38.77 13.44
C LEU A 11 6.19 38.81 14.72
N GLU A 12 6.80 38.74 15.90
CA GLU A 12 6.07 38.87 17.17
C GLU A 12 5.44 40.25 17.34
N GLN A 13 6.13 41.33 16.96
CA GLN A 13 5.56 42.68 17.00
C GLN A 13 4.42 42.89 16.00
N ILE A 14 4.43 42.18 14.87
CA ILE A 14 3.33 42.18 13.88
C ILE A 14 2.15 41.36 14.43
N ILE A 15 2.39 40.17 14.98
CA ILE A 15 1.37 39.32 15.58
C ILE A 15 0.73 39.99 16.81
N GLU A 16 1.50 40.69 17.63
CA GLU A 16 0.99 41.43 18.79
C GLU A 16 0.20 42.69 18.39
N LYS A 17 0.56 43.36 17.29
CA LYS A 17 -0.21 44.47 16.70
C LYS A 17 -1.51 44.01 16.06
N VAL A 18 -1.49 42.88 15.36
CA VAL A 18 -2.69 42.26 14.74
C VAL A 18 -3.65 41.77 15.83
N ASN A 19 -3.14 41.23 16.94
CA ASN A 19 -3.98 40.71 18.04
C ASN A 19 -4.50 41.78 19.02
N LYS A 20 -3.94 43.00 19.06
CA LYS A 20 -4.38 44.07 19.99
C LYS A 20 -5.33 45.12 19.41
N SER A 21 -5.79 45.00 18.16
CA SER A 21 -6.69 46.02 17.59
C SER A 21 -7.84 45.53 16.70
N VAL A 22 -8.23 44.26 16.78
CA VAL A 22 -9.43 43.77 16.09
C VAL A 22 -10.35 43.05 17.07
N LYS A 23 -11.30 43.80 17.64
CA LYS A 23 -12.59 43.19 17.97
C LYS A 23 -13.25 42.88 16.63
N PHE A 24 -13.37 41.60 16.28
CA PHE A 24 -14.11 41.19 15.11
C PHE A 24 -15.58 41.60 15.30
N ASP A 25 -15.99 42.60 14.51
CA ASP A 25 -17.38 42.91 14.23
C ASP A 25 -17.70 42.18 12.92
N GLU A 26 -18.64 41.23 12.95
CA GLU A 26 -19.01 40.35 11.82
C GLU A 26 -19.75 41.10 10.68
N SER A 27 -19.63 42.43 10.60
CA SER A 27 -20.43 43.28 9.71
C SER A 27 -19.65 44.02 8.60
N GLN A 28 -18.36 43.78 8.38
CA GLN A 28 -17.61 44.43 7.29
C GLN A 28 -16.97 43.44 6.31
N ILE A 29 -17.68 43.19 5.21
CA ILE A 29 -17.16 42.56 3.99
C ILE A 29 -16.34 43.64 3.25
N LEU A 30 -15.09 43.34 2.88
CA LEU A 30 -14.26 44.20 2.04
C LEU A 30 -14.99 44.54 0.74
N THR A 31 -14.93 45.80 0.32
CA THR A 31 -15.46 46.21 -0.99
C THR A 31 -14.62 45.60 -2.11
N GLU A 32 -15.23 45.41 -3.29
CA GLU A 32 -14.53 44.85 -4.46
C GLU A 32 -13.26 45.66 -4.80
N GLU A 33 -13.29 46.97 -4.56
CA GLU A 33 -12.16 47.88 -4.80
C GLU A 33 -11.00 47.62 -3.82
N GLU A 34 -11.29 47.36 -2.54
CA GLU A 34 -10.29 46.98 -1.53
C GLU A 34 -9.71 45.59 -1.81
N ARG A 35 -10.54 44.67 -2.33
CA ARG A 35 -10.10 43.33 -2.75
C ARG A 35 -9.13 43.39 -3.92
N GLN A 36 -9.39 44.25 -4.91
CA GLN A 36 -8.50 44.45 -6.06
C GLN A 36 -7.15 45.10 -5.68
N ILE A 37 -7.14 46.01 -4.71
CA ILE A 37 -5.91 46.60 -4.19
C ILE A 37 -5.04 45.55 -3.48
N VAL A 38 -5.65 44.62 -2.74
CA VAL A 38 -4.94 43.50 -2.08
C VAL A 38 -4.36 42.54 -3.13
N LEU A 39 -5.12 42.18 -4.16
CA LEU A 39 -4.66 41.29 -5.24
C LEU A 39 -3.50 41.90 -6.05
N THR A 40 -3.57 43.19 -6.33
CA THR A 40 -2.51 43.95 -7.05
C THR A 40 -1.23 43.99 -6.23
N ASN A 41 -1.31 44.26 -4.92
CA ASN A 41 -0.14 44.34 -4.04
C ASN A 41 0.52 42.98 -3.76
N LEU A 42 -0.19 41.87 -3.98
CA LEU A 42 0.33 40.50 -3.87
C LEU A 42 0.90 39.96 -5.19
N GLY A 43 0.86 40.74 -6.28
CA GLY A 43 1.38 40.31 -7.59
C GLY A 43 0.53 39.22 -8.27
N LEU A 44 -0.78 39.16 -7.97
CA LEU A 44 -1.73 38.19 -8.50
C LEU A 44 -2.47 38.69 -9.77
N ASP A 45 -2.09 39.85 -10.31
CA ASP A 45 -2.75 40.55 -11.45
C ASP A 45 -2.45 39.90 -12.83
N ASN A 46 -1.43 39.06 -12.96
CA ASN A 46 -1.05 38.50 -14.26
C ASN A 46 -1.79 37.19 -14.62
N SER A 47 -3.12 37.21 -14.60
CA SER A 47 -3.88 36.22 -15.36
C SER A 47 -4.00 36.68 -16.82
N PRO A 48 -3.54 35.91 -17.81
CA PRO A 48 -3.64 36.30 -19.21
C PRO A 48 -5.10 36.57 -19.60
N SER A 49 -5.30 37.63 -20.38
CA SER A 49 -6.58 38.07 -20.94
C SER A 49 -7.42 36.87 -21.39
N MET A 50 -8.62 36.74 -20.81
CA MET A 50 -9.52 35.61 -21.08
C MET A 50 -9.73 35.42 -22.59
N PRO A 51 -9.35 34.26 -23.16
CA PRO A 51 -9.76 33.90 -24.50
C PRO A 51 -11.29 33.71 -24.52
N VAL A 52 -11.86 33.81 -25.71
CA VAL A 52 -13.28 33.54 -26.05
C VAL A 52 -13.90 32.53 -25.08
N LYS A 53 -14.98 32.89 -24.38
CA LYS A 53 -15.73 31.98 -23.49
C LYS A 53 -16.11 30.72 -24.25
N ILE A 54 -15.31 29.66 -24.11
CA ILE A 54 -15.75 28.30 -24.34
C ILE A 54 -16.72 28.01 -23.19
N ASN A 55 -17.96 27.63 -23.47
CA ASN A 55 -18.87 27.18 -22.44
C ASN A 55 -18.32 25.86 -21.87
N ILE A 56 -17.58 25.96 -20.76
CA ILE A 56 -17.01 24.84 -20.01
C ILE A 56 -18.11 24.24 -19.13
N GLU A 57 -18.26 22.92 -19.16
CA GLU A 57 -19.27 22.20 -18.39
C GLU A 57 -18.63 21.30 -17.32
N PRO A 58 -19.00 21.42 -16.04
CA PRO A 58 -19.80 22.51 -15.47
C PRO A 58 -19.02 23.82 -15.45
N GLU A 59 -19.71 24.94 -15.31
CA GLU A 59 -19.06 26.23 -15.03
C GLU A 59 -18.16 26.13 -13.80
N ASP A 60 -17.11 26.96 -13.75
CA ASP A 60 -16.13 26.93 -12.66
C ASP A 60 -16.73 27.25 -11.29
N ASN A 61 -17.88 27.93 -11.22
CA ASN A 61 -18.56 28.30 -9.97
C ASN A 61 -19.84 27.47 -9.70
N ASP A 62 -19.91 26.25 -10.23
CA ASP A 62 -21.09 25.41 -10.14
C ASP A 62 -20.85 24.09 -9.39
N ILE A 63 -21.90 23.62 -8.69
CA ILE A 63 -21.97 22.28 -8.09
C ILE A 63 -23.20 21.60 -8.66
N PRO A 64 -23.02 20.78 -9.72
CA PRO A 64 -24.11 20.04 -10.33
C PRO A 64 -24.83 19.11 -9.36
N LYS A 65 -26.10 18.87 -9.65
CA LYS A 65 -26.95 17.88 -8.97
C LYS A 65 -27.07 16.64 -9.84
N VAL A 66 -26.92 15.49 -9.22
CA VAL A 66 -27.08 14.18 -9.82
C VAL A 66 -28.18 13.46 -9.07
N PHE A 67 -29.29 13.17 -9.74
CA PHE A 67 -30.39 12.38 -9.22
C PHE A 67 -30.27 10.99 -9.81
N ILE A 68 -30.23 9.98 -8.95
CA ILE A 68 -30.23 8.57 -9.33
C ILE A 68 -31.58 8.01 -8.90
N ASP A 69 -32.33 7.47 -9.85
CA ASP A 69 -33.60 6.81 -9.60
C ASP A 69 -33.42 5.31 -9.81
N GLY A 70 -33.65 4.52 -8.75
CA GLY A 70 -33.40 3.09 -8.72
C GLY A 70 -32.65 2.61 -7.47
N VAL A 71 -32.10 1.40 -7.54
CA VAL A 71 -31.28 0.83 -6.46
C VAL A 71 -29.83 1.21 -6.69
N ILE A 72 -29.20 1.80 -5.67
CA ILE A 72 -27.74 2.02 -5.67
C ILE A 72 -27.07 0.77 -5.09
N PRO A 73 -25.99 0.25 -5.72
CA PRO A 73 -25.36 -0.98 -5.30
C PRO A 73 -24.58 -0.79 -3.99
N SER A 74 -24.47 -1.86 -3.21
CA SER A 74 -23.55 -1.97 -2.07
C SER A 74 -22.35 -2.87 -2.37
N THR A 75 -22.43 -3.70 -3.42
CA THR A 75 -21.38 -4.61 -3.90
C THR A 75 -20.76 -4.12 -5.22
N LYS A 76 -19.74 -4.82 -5.72
CA LYS A 76 -19.12 -4.53 -7.02
C LYS A 76 -19.95 -5.01 -8.22
N ASP A 77 -21.10 -5.61 -7.97
CA ASP A 77 -22.02 -6.05 -9.01
C ASP A 77 -22.65 -4.84 -9.70
N GLU A 78 -22.76 -4.92 -11.02
CA GLU A 78 -23.38 -3.88 -11.81
C GLU A 78 -24.90 -3.93 -11.66
N VAL A 79 -25.50 -2.82 -11.27
CA VAL A 79 -26.96 -2.64 -11.22
C VAL A 79 -27.39 -1.53 -12.17
N LEU A 80 -28.65 -1.61 -12.58
CA LEU A 80 -29.23 -0.73 -13.58
C LEU A 80 -30.08 0.33 -12.88
N ALA A 81 -29.94 1.58 -13.31
CA ALA A 81 -30.69 2.71 -12.77
C ALA A 81 -30.88 3.80 -13.84
N GLU A 82 -31.53 4.89 -13.48
CA GLU A 82 -31.61 6.11 -14.26
C GLU A 82 -30.89 7.26 -13.56
N LEU A 83 -30.36 8.20 -14.33
CA LEU A 83 -29.62 9.35 -13.83
C LEU A 83 -30.10 10.63 -14.51
N THR A 84 -30.44 11.62 -13.71
CA THR A 84 -30.65 13.00 -14.18
C THR A 84 -29.53 13.90 -13.66
N TYR A 85 -28.79 14.51 -14.59
CA TYR A 85 -27.76 15.50 -14.30
C TYR A 85 -28.31 16.91 -14.54
N ILE A 86 -28.04 17.82 -13.61
CA ILE A 86 -28.44 19.22 -13.70
C ILE A 86 -27.31 20.13 -13.19
N SER A 87 -26.77 20.95 -14.07
CA SER A 87 -25.85 22.05 -13.77
C SER A 87 -26.45 23.39 -14.25
N LYS A 88 -25.71 24.48 -14.13
CA LYS A 88 -26.08 25.80 -14.70
C LYS A 88 -26.12 25.80 -16.22
N THR A 89 -25.30 24.96 -16.85
CA THR A 89 -25.02 25.01 -18.29
C THR A 89 -25.47 23.76 -19.05
N LEU A 90 -25.78 22.66 -18.35
CA LEU A 90 -26.23 21.42 -18.94
C LEU A 90 -27.27 20.73 -18.06
N SER A 91 -28.29 20.14 -18.70
CA SER A 91 -29.15 19.16 -18.08
C SER A 91 -29.42 18.01 -19.04
N PHE A 92 -29.34 16.79 -18.54
CA PHE A 92 -29.66 15.60 -19.31
C PHE A 92 -30.19 14.47 -18.42
N HIS A 93 -30.95 13.58 -19.05
CA HIS A 93 -31.34 12.29 -18.50
C HIS A 93 -30.54 11.19 -19.20
N SER A 94 -30.18 10.14 -18.47
CA SER A 94 -29.44 8.98 -18.97
C SER A 94 -29.93 7.72 -18.28
N TYR A 95 -30.06 6.64 -19.03
CA TYR A 95 -30.05 5.30 -18.44
C TYR A 95 -28.62 4.97 -18.03
N ILE A 96 -28.43 4.33 -16.88
CA ILE A 96 -27.10 4.05 -16.35
C ILE A 96 -26.93 2.58 -15.98
N ALA A 97 -25.67 2.16 -16.02
CA ALA A 97 -25.17 1.00 -15.31
C ALA A 97 -24.20 1.52 -14.24
N ILE A 98 -24.40 1.11 -12.99
CA ILE A 98 -23.66 1.61 -11.82
C ILE A 98 -23.14 0.44 -10.98
N LYS A 99 -21.90 0.53 -10.51
CA LYS A 99 -21.29 -0.44 -9.59
C LYS A 99 -20.40 0.23 -8.56
N CYS A 100 -20.23 -0.37 -7.39
CA CYS A 100 -19.21 0.10 -6.44
C CYS A 100 -17.80 -0.09 -7.03
N GLN A 101 -16.87 0.78 -6.62
CA GLN A 101 -15.45 0.68 -7.00
C GLN A 101 -14.51 0.92 -5.82
N GLY A 102 -13.24 0.57 -6.03
CA GLY A 102 -12.19 0.62 -5.02
C GLY A 102 -12.08 -0.69 -4.23
N THR A 103 -10.99 -0.82 -3.47
CA THR A 103 -10.69 -2.01 -2.67
C THR A 103 -10.88 -1.70 -1.19
N SER A 104 -10.00 -0.90 -0.60
CA SER A 104 -10.13 -0.46 0.79
C SER A 104 -11.41 0.34 1.03
N SER A 105 -11.83 1.18 0.07
CA SER A 105 -13.02 2.01 0.19
C SER A 105 -14.33 1.25 0.27
N MET A 106 -14.34 -0.05 -0.09
CA MET A 106 -15.53 -0.90 0.08
C MET A 106 -15.91 -1.09 1.54
N SER A 107 -14.96 -0.92 2.47
CA SER A 107 -15.21 -1.00 3.91
C SER A 107 -15.97 0.21 4.46
N TYR A 108 -16.01 1.34 3.74
CA TYR A 108 -16.61 2.57 4.23
C TYR A 108 -18.11 2.66 3.97
N PRO A 109 -18.91 3.31 4.85
CA PRO A 109 -20.36 3.41 4.70
C PRO A 109 -20.79 4.02 3.36
N LYS A 110 -20.14 5.10 2.93
CA LYS A 110 -20.41 5.79 1.66
C LYS A 110 -19.50 5.23 0.57
N LYS A 111 -20.09 4.66 -0.47
CA LYS A 111 -19.36 3.95 -1.54
C LYS A 111 -18.92 4.89 -2.65
N ASN A 112 -17.77 4.59 -3.25
CA ASN A 112 -17.39 5.14 -4.55
C ASN A 112 -18.12 4.38 -5.65
N PHE A 113 -18.55 5.06 -6.71
CA PHE A 113 -19.24 4.42 -7.85
C PHE A 113 -18.46 4.58 -9.15
N THR A 114 -18.56 3.58 -10.03
CA THR A 114 -18.34 3.73 -11.46
C THR A 114 -19.71 3.76 -12.13
N ILE A 115 -19.92 4.72 -13.04
CA ILE A 115 -21.15 4.84 -13.82
C ILE A 115 -20.84 4.80 -15.31
N LYS A 116 -21.72 4.15 -16.08
CA LYS A 116 -21.75 4.19 -17.55
C LYS A 116 -23.08 4.80 -18.00
N LEU A 117 -23.02 5.78 -18.89
CA LEU A 117 -24.18 6.52 -19.42
C LEU A 117 -24.65 5.95 -20.77
N PHE A 118 -25.97 5.88 -20.94
CA PHE A 118 -26.67 5.35 -22.12
C PHE A 118 -27.88 6.21 -22.49
N LYS A 119 -28.21 6.23 -23.78
CA LYS A 119 -29.32 7.04 -24.33
C LYS A 119 -30.67 6.34 -24.22
N ASP A 120 -30.67 5.02 -24.13
CA ASP A 120 -31.83 4.15 -24.23
C ASP A 120 -31.91 3.16 -23.06
N GLU A 121 -33.14 2.72 -22.76
CA GLU A 121 -33.44 1.81 -21.66
C GLU A 121 -32.76 0.45 -21.82
N ASP A 122 -32.60 -0.01 -23.06
CA ASP A 122 -31.91 -1.26 -23.39
C ASP A 122 -30.38 -1.14 -23.27
N ARG A 123 -29.86 0.09 -23.04
CA ARG A 123 -28.42 0.40 -22.90
C ARG A 123 -27.58 -0.02 -24.11
N SER A 124 -28.20 0.02 -25.29
CA SER A 124 -27.57 -0.34 -26.55
C SER A 124 -26.72 0.80 -27.12
N GLU A 125 -27.04 2.06 -26.80
CA GLU A 125 -26.34 3.24 -27.30
C GLU A 125 -25.71 4.06 -26.17
N LYS A 126 -24.37 4.15 -26.17
CA LYS A 126 -23.61 4.93 -25.19
C LYS A 126 -23.94 6.42 -25.29
N MET A 127 -24.27 7.06 -24.16
CA MET A 127 -24.40 8.52 -24.08
C MET A 127 -23.04 9.12 -23.72
N LYS A 128 -22.43 9.87 -24.65
CA LYS A 128 -21.13 10.52 -24.41
C LYS A 128 -21.29 12.02 -24.12
N VAL A 129 -20.71 12.47 -23.02
CA VAL A 129 -20.75 13.85 -22.52
C VAL A 129 -19.32 14.40 -22.42
N ASN A 130 -19.11 15.68 -22.72
CA ASN A 130 -17.81 16.35 -22.60
C ASN A 130 -17.84 17.33 -21.43
N PHE A 131 -17.17 16.95 -20.34
CA PHE A 131 -16.96 17.82 -19.18
C PHE A 131 -15.58 18.45 -19.26
N LYS A 132 -15.45 19.72 -18.85
CA LYS A 132 -14.19 20.46 -18.70
C LYS A 132 -13.23 20.43 -19.92
N GLY A 133 -13.73 20.08 -21.10
CA GLY A 133 -12.91 19.89 -22.29
C GLY A 133 -12.14 18.56 -22.33
N TRP A 134 -12.47 17.59 -21.47
CA TRP A 134 -11.83 16.27 -21.40
C TRP A 134 -12.13 15.37 -22.62
N GLY A 135 -13.05 15.78 -23.49
CA GLY A 135 -13.53 14.96 -24.61
C GLY A 135 -14.83 14.22 -24.27
N LYS A 136 -15.50 13.68 -25.30
CA LYS A 136 -16.82 13.04 -25.17
C LYS A 136 -16.68 11.61 -24.63
N GLN A 137 -17.07 11.39 -23.38
CA GLN A 137 -16.96 10.10 -22.68
C GLN A 137 -18.28 9.65 -22.05
N ASN A 138 -18.44 8.34 -21.84
CA ASN A 138 -19.64 7.77 -21.22
C ASN A 138 -19.39 7.03 -19.90
N LYS A 139 -18.13 6.83 -19.49
CA LYS A 139 -17.74 6.14 -18.24
C LYS A 139 -17.12 7.17 -17.30
N PHE A 140 -17.63 7.25 -16.08
CA PHE A 140 -17.16 8.19 -15.06
C PHE A 140 -17.16 7.56 -13.67
N CYS A 141 -16.51 8.22 -12.73
CA CYS A 141 -16.44 7.81 -11.33
C CYS A 141 -17.14 8.85 -10.44
N LEU A 142 -18.00 8.42 -9.53
CA LEU A 142 -18.50 9.26 -8.44
C LEU A 142 -17.71 8.90 -7.18
N LYS A 143 -16.72 9.70 -6.82
CA LYS A 143 -15.87 9.44 -5.65
C LYS A 143 -16.46 10.10 -4.41
N ALA A 144 -16.77 9.28 -3.42
CA ALA A 144 -17.23 9.68 -2.10
C ALA A 144 -16.12 10.35 -1.28
N ASN A 145 -14.85 10.07 -1.59
CA ASN A 145 -13.67 10.54 -0.85
C ASN A 145 -13.87 10.38 0.67
N TRP A 146 -14.33 9.19 1.11
CA TRP A 146 -14.88 9.02 2.46
C TRP A 146 -13.92 9.43 3.57
N ILE A 147 -12.62 9.14 3.44
CA ILE A 147 -11.60 9.53 4.42
C ILE A 147 -11.29 11.04 4.38
N ASP A 148 -11.59 11.69 3.24
CA ASP A 148 -11.34 13.09 2.95
C ASP A 148 -12.62 13.92 2.85
N ILE A 149 -13.19 14.31 4.00
CA ILE A 149 -14.40 15.16 4.04
C ILE A 149 -14.21 16.54 3.38
N SER A 150 -12.97 16.97 3.13
CA SER A 150 -12.74 18.18 2.35
C SER A 150 -13.15 17.99 0.87
N HIS A 151 -13.07 16.75 0.35
CA HIS A 151 -13.17 16.38 -1.07
C HIS A 151 -12.14 17.08 -1.98
N LEU A 152 -11.06 17.63 -1.40
CA LEU A 152 -10.11 18.45 -2.15
C LEU A 152 -8.91 17.62 -2.62
N ARG A 153 -8.35 16.77 -1.76
CA ARG A 153 -6.98 16.25 -1.92
C ARG A 153 -6.75 15.51 -3.23
N ASN A 154 -7.66 14.60 -3.58
CA ASN A 154 -7.48 13.73 -4.74
C ASN A 154 -7.38 14.53 -6.05
N VAL A 155 -8.43 15.30 -6.37
CA VAL A 155 -8.53 16.07 -7.62
C VAL A 155 -7.55 17.24 -7.63
N VAL A 156 -7.40 17.96 -6.52
CA VAL A 156 -6.52 19.13 -6.48
C VAL A 156 -5.06 18.72 -6.63
N SER A 157 -4.61 17.66 -5.94
CA SER A 157 -3.23 17.17 -6.07
C SER A 157 -2.95 16.66 -7.49
N ALA A 158 -3.93 15.99 -8.12
CA ALA A 158 -3.78 15.54 -9.50
C ALA A 158 -3.68 16.72 -10.49
N ARG A 159 -4.38 17.84 -10.26
CA ARG A 159 -4.23 19.06 -11.07
C ARG A 159 -2.86 19.70 -10.92
N ILE A 160 -2.33 19.74 -9.70
CA ILE A 160 -0.97 20.20 -9.45
C ILE A 160 0.03 19.31 -10.19
N TRP A 161 -0.19 17.99 -10.20
CA TRP A 161 0.61 17.06 -11.02
C TRP A 161 0.54 17.39 -12.52
N GLY A 162 -0.65 17.68 -13.06
CA GLY A 162 -0.79 18.12 -14.45
C GLY A 162 0.01 19.39 -14.78
N ASP A 163 0.08 20.34 -13.85
CA ASP A 163 0.93 21.53 -13.98
C ASP A 163 2.43 21.19 -13.92
N ILE A 164 2.83 20.22 -13.10
CA ILE A 164 4.21 19.69 -13.06
C ILE A 164 4.56 19.09 -14.43
N VAL A 165 3.70 18.23 -15.00
CA VAL A 165 3.95 17.60 -16.31
C VAL A 165 4.14 18.66 -17.41
N LYS A 166 3.29 19.69 -17.45
CA LYS A 166 3.41 20.81 -18.42
C LYS A 166 4.68 21.65 -18.24
N SER A 167 5.26 21.65 -17.05
CA SER A 167 6.49 22.40 -16.76
C SER A 167 7.77 21.67 -17.14
N ARG A 168 7.68 20.43 -17.67
CA ARG A 168 8.86 19.65 -18.04
C ARG A 168 9.57 20.29 -19.23
N SER A 169 10.89 20.36 -19.15
CA SER A 169 11.72 20.94 -20.21
C SER A 169 11.63 20.17 -21.54
N ASN A 170 11.37 18.86 -21.47
CA ASN A 170 11.15 18.00 -22.64
C ASN A 170 9.66 17.85 -23.00
N TYR A 171 8.76 18.72 -22.52
CA TYR A 171 7.32 18.52 -22.68
C TYR A 171 6.87 18.30 -24.14
N GLU A 172 7.49 19.02 -25.08
CA GLU A 172 7.18 18.93 -26.51
C GLU A 172 7.54 17.57 -27.13
N GLU A 173 8.43 16.80 -26.50
CA GLU A 173 8.86 15.47 -26.95
C GLU A 173 7.89 14.35 -26.53
N TYR A 174 6.95 14.63 -25.61
CA TYR A 174 5.98 13.62 -25.21
C TYR A 174 4.98 13.27 -26.33
N PRO A 175 4.41 12.06 -26.28
CA PRO A 175 3.32 11.65 -27.17
C PRO A 175 2.18 12.67 -27.20
N GLU A 176 1.61 12.89 -28.38
CA GLU A 176 0.52 13.84 -28.56
C GLU A 176 -0.72 13.42 -27.75
N GLU A 177 -0.92 12.11 -27.60
CA GLU A 177 -1.91 11.49 -26.74
C GLU A 177 -1.79 12.00 -25.31
N LEU A 178 -0.60 11.94 -24.70
CA LEU A 178 -0.36 12.44 -23.35
C LEU A 178 -0.60 13.95 -23.25
N LYS A 179 -0.05 14.73 -24.19
CA LYS A 179 -0.15 16.20 -24.16
C LYS A 179 -1.61 16.67 -24.25
N THR A 180 -2.42 15.99 -25.05
CA THR A 180 -3.84 16.30 -25.26
C THR A 180 -4.79 15.57 -24.31
N SER A 181 -4.27 14.64 -23.50
CA SER A 181 -5.08 13.90 -22.54
C SER A 181 -5.58 14.81 -21.41
N PRO A 182 -6.75 14.49 -20.83
CA PRO A 182 -7.25 15.22 -19.68
C PRO A 182 -6.20 15.27 -18.57
N ASN A 183 -5.87 16.48 -18.13
CA ASN A 183 -4.93 16.72 -17.04
C ASN A 183 -3.61 15.93 -17.18
N GLN A 184 -3.13 15.75 -18.42
CA GLN A 184 -1.85 15.13 -18.75
C GLN A 184 -1.68 13.73 -18.14
N GLY A 185 -2.70 12.88 -18.28
CA GLY A 185 -2.65 11.49 -17.84
C GLY A 185 -2.88 11.30 -16.35
N ALA A 186 -3.36 12.33 -15.64
CA ALA A 186 -3.80 12.23 -14.25
C ALA A 186 -5.30 12.45 -14.12
N VAL A 187 -5.87 12.01 -13.01
CA VAL A 187 -7.30 12.20 -12.74
C VAL A 187 -7.66 13.67 -12.69
N ASP A 188 -8.90 13.99 -13.08
CA ASP A 188 -9.52 15.30 -12.87
C ASP A 188 -10.97 15.08 -12.45
N GLY A 189 -11.59 16.10 -11.87
CA GLY A 189 -12.96 16.01 -11.38
C GLY A 189 -13.58 17.32 -10.91
N PHE A 190 -14.85 17.30 -10.57
CA PHE A 190 -15.55 18.46 -10.00
C PHE A 190 -16.55 18.04 -8.92
N PRO A 191 -16.84 18.88 -7.92
CA PRO A 191 -17.79 18.56 -6.87
C PRO A 191 -19.21 18.44 -7.43
N ILE A 192 -19.97 17.47 -6.91
CA ILE A 192 -21.39 17.25 -7.23
C ILE A 192 -22.18 16.95 -5.96
N LYS A 193 -23.50 17.12 -6.03
CA LYS A 193 -24.45 16.62 -5.03
C LYS A 193 -25.18 15.41 -5.59
N VAL A 194 -25.22 14.32 -4.84
CA VAL A 194 -25.92 13.09 -5.25
C VAL A 194 -27.21 12.92 -4.45
N TYR A 195 -28.28 12.57 -5.13
CA TYR A 195 -29.57 12.21 -4.56
C TYR A 195 -29.97 10.83 -5.08
N ASN A 196 -30.50 9.97 -4.22
CA ASN A 196 -31.02 8.66 -4.58
C ASN A 196 -32.52 8.60 -4.26
N ASN A 197 -33.37 8.38 -5.26
CA ASN A 197 -34.83 8.41 -5.13
C ASN A 197 -35.32 9.67 -4.37
N GLY A 198 -34.71 10.82 -4.69
CA GLY A 198 -34.98 12.11 -4.05
C GLY A 198 -34.29 12.35 -2.69
N ILE A 199 -33.64 11.36 -2.10
CA ILE A 199 -32.96 11.48 -0.80
C ILE A 199 -31.50 11.87 -0.99
N TYR A 200 -31.06 12.95 -0.35
CA TYR A 200 -29.66 13.41 -0.42
C TYR A 200 -28.70 12.35 0.13
N GLN A 201 -27.69 12.00 -0.68
CA GLN A 201 -26.64 11.01 -0.36
C GLN A 201 -25.30 11.67 -0.02
N GLY A 202 -25.24 13.00 0.02
CA GLY A 202 -24.03 13.76 0.28
C GLY A 202 -23.31 14.27 -0.97
N ARG A 203 -22.16 14.90 -0.73
CA ARG A 203 -21.24 15.37 -1.77
C ARG A 203 -20.39 14.24 -2.32
N TYR A 204 -20.06 14.33 -3.60
CA TYR A 204 -19.11 13.46 -4.29
C TYR A 204 -18.23 14.33 -5.19
N THR A 205 -17.18 13.76 -5.75
CA THR A 205 -16.53 14.34 -6.94
C THR A 205 -16.84 13.47 -8.16
N TRP A 206 -17.28 14.11 -9.24
CA TRP A 206 -17.42 13.48 -10.55
C TRP A 206 -16.05 13.47 -11.21
N ASN A 207 -15.46 12.28 -11.34
CA ASN A 207 -14.08 12.10 -11.75
C ASN A 207 -13.97 11.33 -13.07
N ILE A 208 -12.87 11.60 -13.76
CA ILE A 208 -12.29 10.71 -14.77
C ILE A 208 -11.93 9.36 -14.10
N PRO A 209 -12.25 8.20 -14.71
CA PRO A 209 -11.80 6.89 -14.24
C PRO A 209 -10.32 6.65 -14.58
N LYS A 210 -9.66 5.80 -13.79
CA LYS A 210 -8.39 5.17 -14.17
C LYS A 210 -8.69 4.18 -15.30
N ASP A 211 -8.47 4.63 -16.54
CA ASP A 211 -8.81 3.92 -17.78
C ASP A 211 -8.10 4.61 -18.96
N LYS A 212 -8.08 3.97 -20.14
CA LYS A 212 -7.36 4.40 -21.34
C LYS A 212 -7.59 5.84 -21.79
N TRP A 213 -8.80 6.38 -21.56
CA TRP A 213 -9.09 7.74 -22.00
C TRP A 213 -8.52 8.81 -21.06
N MET A 214 -8.14 8.47 -19.83
CA MET A 214 -7.36 9.36 -18.95
C MET A 214 -6.04 9.76 -19.61
N THR A 215 -5.49 8.88 -20.45
CA THR A 215 -4.20 9.01 -21.13
C THR A 215 -4.33 9.12 -22.65
N ASN A 216 -5.55 9.22 -23.20
CA ASN A 216 -5.84 9.14 -24.65
C ASN A 216 -5.23 7.90 -25.34
N MET A 217 -5.09 6.78 -24.64
CA MET A 217 -4.55 5.54 -25.20
C MET A 217 -5.60 4.73 -25.97
N ASP A 218 -5.13 3.99 -26.97
CA ASP A 218 -5.86 2.97 -27.73
C ASP A 218 -5.52 1.57 -27.18
N ASP A 219 -6.54 0.83 -26.74
CA ASP A 219 -6.43 -0.53 -26.21
C ASP A 219 -6.33 -1.62 -27.30
N ASN A 220 -6.27 -1.22 -28.58
CA ASN A 220 -5.94 -2.11 -29.69
C ASN A 220 -4.43 -2.10 -30.03
N LEU A 221 -3.63 -1.30 -29.34
CA LEU A 221 -2.18 -1.20 -29.53
C LEU A 221 -1.47 -1.87 -28.35
N ASP A 222 -0.73 -2.94 -28.63
CA ASP A 222 0.02 -3.69 -27.62
C ASP A 222 1.13 -2.84 -26.96
N GLU A 223 1.53 -1.74 -27.59
CA GLU A 223 2.53 -0.78 -27.11
C GLU A 223 2.00 0.21 -26.05
N HIS A 224 0.68 0.42 -26.00
CA HIS A 224 0.08 1.32 -25.03
C HIS A 224 -0.17 0.57 -23.74
N CYS A 225 0.12 1.15 -22.58
CA CYS A 225 -0.27 0.54 -21.31
C CYS A 225 -0.25 1.57 -20.18
N VAL A 226 -1.11 1.35 -19.19
CA VAL A 226 -1.06 2.00 -17.88
C VAL A 226 -0.99 0.90 -16.83
N LEU A 227 0.16 0.76 -16.18
CA LEU A 227 0.36 -0.18 -15.08
C LEU A 227 0.21 0.54 -13.74
N CYS A 228 -0.54 -0.09 -12.83
CA CYS A 228 -0.68 0.37 -11.45
C CYS A 228 -0.09 -0.66 -10.48
N GLY A 229 0.71 -0.20 -9.52
CA GLY A 229 1.26 -1.05 -8.46
C GLY A 229 0.21 -1.39 -7.40
N GLU A 230 0.11 -2.66 -7.03
CA GLU A 230 -0.89 -3.19 -6.10
C GLU A 230 -0.27 -3.81 -4.83
N ASN A 231 1.06 -3.96 -4.78
CA ASN A 231 1.80 -4.53 -3.65
C ASN A 231 3.05 -3.73 -3.23
N TYR A 232 3.78 -4.26 -2.24
CA TYR A 232 5.01 -3.66 -1.69
C TYR A 232 6.28 -4.48 -1.98
N ASP A 233 6.19 -5.47 -2.88
CA ASP A 233 7.31 -6.34 -3.25
C ASP A 233 7.82 -5.93 -4.63
N SER A 234 7.20 -6.41 -5.71
CA SER A 234 7.55 -6.00 -7.07
C SER A 234 7.17 -4.54 -7.34
N GLY A 235 6.12 -4.01 -6.69
CA GLY A 235 5.80 -2.57 -6.62
C GLY A 235 6.95 -1.70 -6.10
N CYS A 236 7.79 -2.26 -5.21
CA CYS A 236 8.97 -1.63 -4.67
C CYS A 236 10.26 -1.98 -5.44
N PHE A 237 10.16 -2.64 -6.59
CA PHE A 237 11.29 -3.13 -7.37
C PHE A 237 12.20 -4.06 -6.54
N ARG A 238 11.60 -4.93 -5.71
CA ARG A 238 12.29 -5.92 -4.88
C ARG A 238 11.99 -7.38 -5.26
N ALA A 239 11.07 -7.59 -6.20
CA ALA A 239 10.72 -8.89 -6.77
C ALA A 239 10.32 -8.73 -8.24
N LEU A 240 10.35 -9.83 -9.02
CA LEU A 240 9.84 -9.84 -10.39
C LEU A 240 8.33 -9.61 -10.43
N PRO A 241 7.77 -8.96 -11.48
CA PRO A 241 6.36 -8.63 -11.52
C PRO A 241 5.48 -9.83 -11.90
N VAL A 242 4.28 -9.88 -11.30
CA VAL A 242 3.12 -10.62 -11.82
C VAL A 242 2.04 -9.64 -12.27
N ILE A 243 1.69 -9.61 -13.56
CA ILE A 243 0.69 -8.66 -14.10
C ILE A 243 -0.65 -9.37 -14.27
N ASP A 244 -1.35 -9.57 -13.15
CA ASP A 244 -2.65 -10.24 -13.03
C ASP A 244 -3.56 -9.58 -11.97
N GLU A 245 -3.31 -8.31 -11.66
CA GLU A 245 -3.94 -7.52 -10.59
C GLU A 245 -3.46 -7.82 -9.15
N SER A 246 -2.64 -8.86 -8.93
CA SER A 246 -2.08 -9.13 -7.59
C SER A 246 -0.92 -8.21 -7.24
N ASP A 247 0.06 -8.10 -8.13
CA ASP A 247 1.19 -7.18 -7.99
C ASP A 247 1.01 -5.92 -8.82
N TRP A 248 0.59 -6.09 -10.07
CA TRP A 248 0.40 -5.04 -11.05
C TRP A 248 -0.89 -5.26 -11.82
N SER A 249 -1.65 -4.19 -12.00
CA SER A 249 -2.87 -4.13 -12.80
C SER A 249 -2.62 -3.39 -14.11
N ASP A 250 -3.10 -3.94 -15.22
CA ASP A 250 -3.21 -3.25 -16.52
C ASP A 250 -4.57 -2.55 -16.57
N GLU A 251 -4.56 -1.23 -16.72
CA GLU A 251 -5.77 -0.41 -16.61
C GLU A 251 -6.47 -0.18 -17.95
N ILE A 252 -5.94 -0.71 -19.06
CA ILE A 252 -6.49 -0.45 -20.39
C ILE A 252 -6.91 -1.71 -21.16
N HIS A 253 -6.26 -2.85 -20.93
CA HIS A 253 -6.56 -4.08 -21.65
C HIS A 253 -7.34 -5.09 -20.83
N ASP A 254 -8.26 -5.81 -21.48
CA ASP A 254 -8.90 -7.00 -20.91
C ASP A 254 -7.93 -8.18 -20.79
N THR A 255 -6.86 -8.20 -21.59
CA THR A 255 -5.78 -9.20 -21.53
C THR A 255 -4.44 -8.51 -21.76
N VAL A 256 -3.55 -8.62 -20.78
CA VAL A 256 -2.25 -7.94 -20.80
C VAL A 256 -1.39 -8.43 -21.98
N PRO A 257 -0.95 -7.53 -22.88
CA PRO A 257 -0.10 -7.89 -24.01
C PRO A 257 1.24 -8.51 -23.59
N GLN A 258 1.74 -9.45 -24.40
CA GLN A 258 3.02 -10.12 -24.11
C GLN A 258 4.20 -9.14 -24.16
N LEU A 259 4.13 -8.13 -25.04
CA LEU A 259 5.12 -7.06 -25.13
C LEU A 259 5.25 -6.32 -23.79
N ILE A 260 4.13 -5.94 -23.19
CA ILE A 260 4.07 -5.23 -21.90
C ILE A 260 4.65 -6.08 -20.79
N LYS A 261 4.29 -7.36 -20.71
CA LYS A 261 4.86 -8.29 -19.70
C LYS A 261 6.38 -8.34 -19.81
N THR A 262 6.91 -8.55 -21.02
CA THR A 262 8.36 -8.61 -21.25
C THR A 262 9.04 -7.27 -20.94
N SER A 263 8.46 -6.16 -21.39
CA SER A 263 9.00 -4.82 -21.15
C SER A 263 9.09 -4.51 -19.65
N TRP A 264 8.00 -4.71 -18.90
CA TRP A 264 7.97 -4.42 -17.47
C TRP A 264 8.87 -5.35 -16.66
N THR A 265 8.94 -6.64 -17.01
CA THR A 265 9.92 -7.57 -16.42
C THR A 265 11.35 -7.10 -16.65
N ASN A 266 11.69 -6.57 -17.84
CA ASN A 266 13.02 -6.03 -18.12
C ASN A 266 13.32 -4.78 -17.29
N VAL A 267 12.35 -3.88 -17.15
CA VAL A 267 12.45 -2.68 -16.29
C VAL A 267 12.76 -3.07 -14.85
N ILE A 268 11.97 -3.98 -14.26
CA ILE A 268 12.18 -4.41 -12.88
C ILE A 268 13.53 -5.12 -12.70
N ASN A 269 13.88 -6.02 -13.63
CA ASN A 269 15.20 -6.66 -13.61
C ASN A 269 16.35 -5.67 -13.68
N PHE A 270 16.24 -4.64 -14.51
CA PHE A 270 17.24 -3.60 -14.62
C PHE A 270 17.41 -2.85 -13.29
N VAL A 271 16.32 -2.42 -12.65
CA VAL A 271 16.38 -1.71 -11.37
C VAL A 271 16.99 -2.59 -10.27
N MET A 272 16.58 -3.86 -10.19
CA MET A 272 17.07 -4.80 -9.17
C MET A 272 18.57 -5.11 -9.30
N ASN A 273 19.02 -5.33 -10.53
CA ASN A 273 20.32 -5.96 -10.78
C ASN A 273 21.41 -5.01 -11.26
N SER A 274 21.07 -3.80 -11.70
CA SER A 274 22.07 -2.82 -12.16
C SER A 274 22.92 -2.28 -11.01
N SER A 275 24.23 -2.17 -11.27
CA SER A 275 25.10 -1.31 -10.45
C SER A 275 24.66 0.15 -10.55
N ASP A 276 25.14 1.00 -9.65
CA ASP A 276 24.82 2.44 -9.68
C ASP A 276 25.33 3.13 -10.95
N SER A 277 26.50 2.73 -11.46
CA SER A 277 27.02 3.25 -12.72
C SER A 277 26.17 2.82 -13.92
N GLU A 278 25.74 1.55 -13.97
CA GLU A 278 24.85 1.06 -15.02
C GLU A 278 23.47 1.69 -14.94
N PHE A 279 22.93 1.83 -13.73
CA PHE A 279 21.65 2.49 -13.47
C PHE A 279 21.68 3.93 -14.00
N LYS A 280 22.68 4.71 -13.56
CA LYS A 280 22.85 6.11 -13.97
C LYS A 280 22.99 6.27 -15.48
N THR A 281 23.71 5.36 -16.12
CA THR A 281 23.96 5.42 -17.58
C THR A 281 22.74 5.01 -18.40
N ASN A 282 22.00 4.00 -17.95
CA ASN A 282 21.04 3.30 -18.81
C ASN A 282 19.56 3.49 -18.41
N ILE A 283 19.24 4.18 -17.31
CA ILE A 283 17.85 4.37 -16.88
C ILE A 283 16.98 5.02 -17.96
N GLY A 284 17.55 5.93 -18.76
CA GLY A 284 16.86 6.60 -19.85
C GLY A 284 16.42 5.69 -21.01
N ASN A 285 16.87 4.44 -21.02
CA ASN A 285 16.40 3.41 -21.97
C ASN A 285 15.07 2.77 -21.54
N TYR A 286 14.73 2.88 -20.26
CA TYR A 286 13.58 2.22 -19.64
C TYR A 286 12.52 3.21 -19.15
N PHE A 287 12.96 4.33 -18.58
CA PHE A 287 12.10 5.36 -18.04
C PHE A 287 12.38 6.71 -18.67
N ASP A 288 11.35 7.54 -18.75
CA ASP A 288 11.51 8.98 -18.81
C ASP A 288 12.01 9.48 -17.44
N LEU A 289 13.31 9.81 -17.36
CA LEU A 289 13.97 10.20 -16.11
C LEU A 289 13.32 11.43 -15.46
N GLN A 290 12.87 12.41 -16.25
CA GLN A 290 12.25 13.63 -15.71
C GLN A 290 10.92 13.30 -15.00
N SER A 291 10.14 12.34 -15.50
CA SER A 291 8.93 11.88 -14.83
C SER A 291 9.20 11.21 -13.48
N LEU A 292 10.28 10.43 -13.34
CA LEU A 292 10.67 9.81 -12.08
C LEU A 292 11.11 10.86 -11.04
N ILE A 293 11.89 11.84 -11.47
CA ILE A 293 12.32 12.98 -10.65
C ILE A 293 11.11 13.76 -10.15
N ASP A 294 10.19 14.11 -11.06
CA ASP A 294 8.96 14.82 -10.71
C ASP A 294 8.11 14.00 -9.73
N TYR A 295 7.97 12.69 -9.97
CA TYR A 295 7.21 11.78 -9.12
C TYR A 295 7.76 11.79 -7.69
N HIS A 296 9.07 11.62 -7.54
CA HIS A 296 9.72 11.57 -6.23
C HIS A 296 9.58 12.89 -5.47
N ILE A 297 9.87 14.02 -6.14
CA ILE A 297 9.74 15.36 -5.54
C ILE A 297 8.30 15.60 -5.09
N PHE A 298 7.33 15.33 -5.96
CA PHE A 298 5.93 15.59 -5.65
C PHE A 298 5.41 14.65 -4.56
N GLY A 299 5.72 13.36 -4.63
CA GLY A 299 5.37 12.38 -3.60
C GLY A 299 5.93 12.77 -2.23
N MET A 300 7.14 13.31 -2.19
CA MET A 300 7.71 13.86 -0.95
C MET A 300 6.97 15.11 -0.47
N TYR A 301 6.69 16.05 -1.38
CA TYR A 301 6.06 17.32 -1.04
C TYR A 301 4.61 17.16 -0.56
N ILE A 302 3.84 16.25 -1.14
CA ILE A 302 2.45 16.01 -0.72
C ILE A 302 2.35 15.05 0.48
N CYS A 303 3.48 14.50 0.95
CA CYS A 303 3.51 13.40 1.93
C CYS A 303 2.67 12.20 1.44
N GLY A 304 2.91 11.75 0.21
CA GLY A 304 2.24 10.62 -0.42
C GLY A 304 2.74 9.29 0.14
N ILE A 305 2.29 8.95 1.35
CA ILE A 305 2.80 7.79 2.10
C ILE A 305 2.52 6.44 1.46
N ASP A 306 1.47 6.34 0.65
CA ASP A 306 0.98 5.12 -0.01
C ASP A 306 1.29 5.15 -1.52
N GLN A 307 2.29 5.95 -1.93
CA GLN A 307 2.69 6.21 -3.32
C GLN A 307 4.07 5.64 -3.67
N TYR A 308 4.57 4.67 -2.90
CA TYR A 308 5.92 4.11 -3.10
C TYR A 308 5.94 2.59 -3.24
N GLY A 309 4.79 1.99 -3.56
CA GLY A 309 4.70 0.58 -3.94
C GLY A 309 3.32 0.30 -4.52
N LYS A 310 2.30 0.62 -3.74
CA LYS A 310 0.92 0.72 -4.20
C LYS A 310 0.64 2.06 -4.89
N ASN A 311 -0.42 2.11 -5.69
CA ASN A 311 -1.00 3.31 -6.33
C ASN A 311 -0.06 4.10 -7.26
N GLN A 312 1.16 3.60 -7.49
CA GLN A 312 2.07 4.16 -8.46
C GLN A 312 1.56 3.84 -9.86
N ILE A 313 1.52 4.83 -10.74
CA ILE A 313 1.20 4.61 -12.14
C ILE A 313 2.45 4.78 -13.00
N TYR A 314 2.69 3.81 -13.88
CA TYR A 314 3.65 3.92 -14.97
C TYR A 314 2.92 3.73 -16.30
N MET A 315 3.12 4.66 -17.22
CA MET A 315 2.45 4.69 -18.53
C MET A 315 3.47 4.47 -19.63
N THR A 316 3.12 3.74 -20.68
CA THR A 316 3.93 3.64 -21.90
C THR A 316 3.06 3.79 -23.14
N TYR A 317 3.61 4.42 -24.18
CA TYR A 317 2.97 4.62 -25.48
C TYR A 317 3.73 3.88 -26.61
N ASP A 318 4.90 3.31 -26.31
CA ASP A 318 5.77 2.65 -27.27
C ASP A 318 6.19 1.23 -26.83
N GLY A 319 5.68 0.76 -25.68
CA GLY A 319 6.04 -0.51 -25.06
C GLY A 319 7.48 -0.60 -24.56
N ILE A 320 8.26 0.49 -24.60
CA ILE A 320 9.70 0.51 -24.29
C ILE A 320 9.99 1.49 -23.15
N LYS A 321 9.60 2.76 -23.30
CA LYS A 321 9.83 3.81 -22.32
C LYS A 321 8.59 4.03 -21.46
N TRP A 322 8.82 4.06 -20.15
CA TRP A 322 7.79 4.23 -19.14
C TRP A 322 7.84 5.62 -18.50
N ILE A 323 6.67 6.23 -18.30
CA ILE A 323 6.47 7.57 -17.77
C ILE A 323 5.73 7.43 -16.45
N ALA A 324 6.32 7.90 -15.34
CA ALA A 324 5.65 7.88 -14.05
C ALA A 324 4.52 8.92 -13.99
N SER A 325 3.43 8.57 -13.29
CA SER A 325 2.27 9.42 -13.02
C SER A 325 1.66 9.12 -11.66
N MET A 326 0.87 10.05 -11.15
CA MET A 326 0.30 10.00 -9.81
C MET A 326 -1.19 9.64 -9.82
N TYR A 327 -1.60 8.82 -8.86
CA TYR A 327 -2.99 8.37 -8.71
C TYR A 327 -3.36 8.15 -7.25
N ASP A 328 -4.66 8.14 -6.95
CA ASP A 328 -5.23 7.94 -5.61
C ASP A 328 -4.63 8.86 -4.53
N LEU A 329 -4.82 10.17 -4.73
CA LEU A 329 -4.14 11.22 -3.95
C LEU A 329 -5.02 11.77 -2.81
N ASP A 330 -6.03 11.03 -2.35
CA ASP A 330 -6.85 11.42 -1.20
C ASP A 330 -6.09 11.30 0.14
N SER A 331 -5.10 10.42 0.22
CA SER A 331 -4.23 10.16 1.38
C SER A 331 -2.97 11.05 1.46
N THR A 332 -3.13 12.34 1.17
CA THR A 332 -2.03 13.32 1.06
C THR A 332 -2.19 14.48 2.04
N TRP A 333 -1.22 15.40 2.09
CA TRP A 333 -1.26 16.62 2.90
C TRP A 333 -1.55 16.34 4.38
N GLY A 334 -0.89 15.30 4.90
CA GLY A 334 -0.96 14.87 6.28
C GLY A 334 -2.13 13.97 6.62
N LEU A 335 -3.04 13.63 5.70
CA LEU A 335 -4.10 12.66 5.99
C LEU A 335 -3.54 11.24 5.84
N TYR A 336 -3.59 10.43 6.90
CA TYR A 336 -3.19 9.02 6.82
C TYR A 336 -4.17 8.22 5.96
N TRP A 337 -3.71 7.18 5.25
CA TRP A 337 -4.46 6.50 4.18
C TRP A 337 -5.82 5.93 4.60
N ASN A 338 -6.00 5.61 5.87
CA ASN A 338 -7.27 5.08 6.39
C ASN A 338 -8.18 6.17 6.99
N GLY A 339 -7.75 7.44 6.96
CA GLY A 339 -8.50 8.59 7.48
C GLY A 339 -8.50 8.76 9.00
N GLN A 340 -7.82 7.88 9.76
CA GLN A 340 -7.88 7.88 11.23
C GLN A 340 -7.03 8.97 11.89
N THR A 341 -5.94 9.36 11.26
CA THR A 341 -4.92 10.23 11.89
C THR A 341 -4.44 11.29 10.92
N MET A 342 -4.08 12.46 11.48
CA MET A 342 -3.31 13.48 10.79
C MET A 342 -1.84 13.33 11.14
N LEU A 343 -1.02 13.04 10.15
CA LEU A 343 0.44 12.98 10.25
C LEU A 343 1.03 14.37 10.46
N ASN A 344 2.21 14.39 11.07
CA ASN A 344 2.98 15.62 11.22
C ASN A 344 3.62 16.02 9.88
N TYR A 345 3.89 17.31 9.68
CA TYR A 345 4.48 17.80 8.42
C TYR A 345 5.90 17.26 8.19
N ASN A 346 6.60 16.86 9.26
CA ASN A 346 7.93 16.29 9.20
C ASN A 346 7.94 14.75 9.16
N TYR A 347 6.82 14.11 8.78
CA TYR A 347 6.76 12.66 8.58
C TYR A 347 7.80 12.25 7.53
N GLU A 348 8.78 11.47 7.95
CA GLU A 348 10.00 11.23 7.18
C GLU A 348 9.77 10.17 6.09
N ARG A 349 10.58 10.22 5.02
CA ARG A 349 10.51 9.24 3.91
C ARG A 349 10.58 7.79 4.39
N ARG A 350 11.40 7.51 5.41
CA ARG A 350 11.55 6.18 6.03
C ARG A 350 10.34 5.67 6.80
N GLN A 351 9.36 6.52 7.02
CA GLN A 351 8.12 6.18 7.71
C GLN A 351 6.96 5.90 6.73
N PHE A 352 7.21 6.01 5.42
CA PHE A 352 6.21 5.75 4.40
C PHE A 352 5.90 4.26 4.32
N GLU A 353 4.75 3.90 3.74
CA GLU A 353 4.22 2.54 3.79
C GLU A 353 5.21 1.52 3.19
N ASP A 354 5.98 1.88 2.18
CA ASP A 354 6.98 1.00 1.57
C ASP A 354 8.20 0.70 2.45
N GLN A 355 8.43 1.45 3.53
CA GLN A 355 9.60 1.32 4.43
C GLN A 355 9.27 0.95 5.87
N ILE A 356 7.99 0.77 6.20
CA ILE A 356 7.57 0.32 7.52
C ILE A 356 7.30 -1.19 7.52
N GLN A 357 7.02 -1.75 8.71
CA GLN A 357 6.65 -3.16 8.88
C GLN A 357 7.70 -4.15 8.34
N GLY A 358 8.98 -3.76 8.35
CA GLY A 358 10.09 -4.60 7.88
C GLY A 358 10.29 -4.62 6.36
N ARG A 359 9.55 -3.79 5.62
CA ARG A 359 9.74 -3.63 4.18
C ARG A 359 11.04 -2.87 3.89
N LEU A 360 11.67 -3.22 2.77
CA LEU A 360 12.99 -2.69 2.38
C LEU A 360 12.94 -1.34 1.68
N GLY A 361 11.76 -0.77 1.41
CA GLY A 361 11.62 0.43 0.60
C GLY A 361 11.70 0.19 -0.90
N ASN A 362 11.24 1.21 -1.62
CA ASN A 362 11.25 1.25 -3.08
C ASN A 362 12.66 1.49 -3.63
N LEU A 363 13.24 0.45 -4.23
CA LEU A 363 14.61 0.46 -4.74
C LEU A 363 14.81 1.47 -5.88
N LEU A 364 13.80 1.72 -6.71
CA LEU A 364 13.91 2.68 -7.82
C LEU A 364 14.21 4.08 -7.30
N TYR A 365 13.47 4.53 -6.29
CA TYR A 365 13.62 5.87 -5.75
C TYR A 365 14.85 6.00 -4.84
N GLU A 366 15.24 4.94 -4.13
CA GLU A 366 16.54 4.89 -3.45
C GLU A 366 17.70 5.09 -4.43
N LYS A 367 17.69 4.36 -5.55
CA LYS A 367 18.70 4.53 -6.61
C LYS A 367 18.62 5.89 -7.28
N LEU A 368 17.42 6.48 -7.40
CA LEU A 368 17.24 7.83 -7.94
C LEU A 368 17.88 8.87 -7.04
N GLU A 369 17.62 8.85 -5.73
CA GLU A 369 18.27 9.74 -4.76
C GLU A 369 19.80 9.57 -4.79
N GLN A 370 20.29 8.33 -4.82
CA GLN A 370 21.72 8.06 -4.84
C GLN A 370 22.43 8.60 -6.08
N ASN A 371 21.83 8.38 -7.26
CA ASN A 371 22.51 8.59 -8.54
C ASN A 371 22.18 9.93 -9.21
N PHE A 372 21.04 10.55 -8.84
CA PHE A 372 20.47 11.74 -9.48
C PHE A 372 20.08 12.83 -8.47
N TYR A 373 20.72 12.90 -7.29
CA TYR A 373 20.46 13.92 -6.27
C TYR A 373 20.60 15.36 -6.81
N THR A 374 21.57 15.64 -7.69
CA THR A 374 21.75 16.98 -8.28
C THR A 374 20.57 17.37 -9.17
N GLU A 375 20.05 16.42 -9.93
CA GLU A 375 18.91 16.60 -10.83
C GLU A 375 17.62 16.77 -10.03
N LEU A 376 17.45 16.01 -8.93
CA LEU A 376 16.37 16.20 -7.96
C LEU A 376 16.40 17.61 -7.35
N GLN A 377 17.57 18.06 -6.89
CA GLN A 377 17.75 19.40 -6.32
C GLN A 377 17.44 20.51 -7.34
N ALA A 378 17.99 20.40 -8.55
CA ALA A 378 17.77 21.38 -9.60
C ALA A 378 16.29 21.45 -10.00
N ARG A 379 15.64 20.30 -10.17
CA ARG A 379 14.21 20.25 -10.52
C ARG A 379 13.32 20.75 -9.38
N TRP A 380 13.69 20.52 -8.13
CA TRP A 380 12.98 21.08 -6.98
C TRP A 380 13.00 22.60 -6.97
N GLU A 381 14.15 23.23 -7.22
CA GLU A 381 14.25 24.71 -7.29
C GLU A 381 13.37 25.29 -8.40
N GLU A 382 13.30 24.61 -9.54
CA GLU A 382 12.40 24.98 -10.64
C GLU A 382 10.93 24.84 -10.23
N LEU A 383 10.52 23.70 -9.69
CA LEU A 383 9.13 23.44 -9.32
C LEU A 383 8.66 24.34 -8.18
N LYS A 384 9.50 24.56 -7.15
CA LYS A 384 9.22 25.45 -6.01
C LYS A 384 9.00 26.91 -6.44
N SER A 385 9.54 27.31 -7.60
CA SER A 385 9.33 28.64 -8.18
C SER A 385 8.20 28.69 -9.24
N SER A 386 7.66 27.53 -9.64
CA SER A 386 6.64 27.37 -10.68
C SER A 386 5.42 26.54 -10.20
N ALA A 387 5.24 25.30 -10.67
CA ALA A 387 4.06 24.48 -10.42
C ALA A 387 3.83 24.19 -8.91
N LEU A 388 4.90 24.01 -8.15
CA LEU A 388 4.89 23.78 -6.70
C LEU A 388 5.12 25.05 -5.87
N LYS A 389 5.08 26.23 -6.49
CA LYS A 389 5.09 27.49 -5.75
C LYS A 389 3.92 27.49 -4.77
N LEU A 390 4.21 27.76 -3.49
CA LEU A 390 3.22 27.68 -2.40
C LEU A 390 1.91 28.44 -2.71
N SER A 391 2.00 29.62 -3.33
CA SER A 391 0.81 30.39 -3.73
C SER A 391 -0.04 29.64 -4.76
N ASN A 392 0.59 28.94 -5.71
CA ASN A 392 -0.12 28.16 -6.72
C ASN A 392 -0.80 26.94 -6.09
N VAL A 393 -0.10 26.24 -5.20
CA VAL A 393 -0.63 25.10 -4.44
C VAL A 393 -1.85 25.52 -3.61
N ILE A 394 -1.74 26.61 -2.84
CA ILE A 394 -2.85 27.13 -2.03
C ILE A 394 -4.02 27.56 -2.93
N ASN A 395 -3.75 28.28 -4.01
CA ASN A 395 -4.81 28.74 -4.94
C ASN A 395 -5.58 27.57 -5.55
N HIS A 396 -4.90 26.47 -5.91
CA HIS A 396 -5.55 25.26 -6.42
C HIS A 396 -6.54 24.67 -5.42
N PHE A 397 -6.17 24.59 -4.14
CA PHE A 397 -7.05 24.13 -3.07
C PHE A 397 -8.20 25.11 -2.80
N GLU A 398 -7.93 26.41 -2.72
CA GLU A 398 -8.93 27.43 -2.42
C GLU A 398 -9.98 27.55 -3.51
N ARG A 399 -9.58 27.51 -4.79
CA ARG A 399 -10.53 27.57 -5.90
C ARG A 399 -11.57 26.45 -5.85
N MET A 400 -11.20 25.25 -5.40
CA MET A 400 -12.13 24.13 -5.27
C MET A 400 -12.92 24.20 -3.95
N ALA A 401 -12.30 24.66 -2.86
CA ALA A 401 -12.96 24.83 -1.56
C ALA A 401 -14.06 25.90 -1.63
N ASP A 402 -13.80 27.02 -2.32
CA ASP A 402 -14.73 28.16 -2.46
C ASP A 402 -16.01 27.81 -3.22
N LEU A 403 -16.01 26.70 -3.97
CA LEU A 403 -17.23 26.20 -4.63
C LEU A 403 -18.26 25.70 -3.63
N VAL A 404 -17.80 25.17 -2.49
CA VAL A 404 -18.63 24.42 -1.54
C VAL A 404 -19.01 25.31 -0.36
N PRO A 405 -20.28 25.73 -0.23
CA PRO A 405 -20.72 26.53 0.90
C PRO A 405 -20.59 25.76 2.22
N GLN A 406 -20.24 26.46 3.30
CA GLN A 406 -20.11 25.86 4.64
C GLN A 406 -21.38 25.12 5.10
N GLU A 407 -22.56 25.62 4.74
CA GLU A 407 -23.82 24.94 5.06
C GLU A 407 -23.97 23.60 4.35
N LEU A 408 -23.46 23.46 3.12
CA LEU A 408 -23.46 22.20 2.40
C LEU A 408 -22.49 21.18 3.03
N ILE A 409 -21.35 21.65 3.54
CA ILE A 409 -20.41 20.81 4.29
C ILE A 409 -21.07 20.29 5.57
N LYS A 410 -21.79 21.14 6.30
CA LYS A 410 -22.53 20.76 7.51
C LYS A 410 -23.65 19.76 7.22
N GLU A 411 -24.39 19.96 6.12
CA GLU A 411 -25.46 19.04 5.68
C GLU A 411 -24.91 17.66 5.29
N ASP A 412 -23.85 17.65 4.47
CA ASP A 412 -23.13 16.43 4.08
C ASP A 412 -22.62 15.68 5.31
N TYR A 413 -21.95 16.39 6.25
CA TYR A 413 -21.55 15.86 7.55
C TYR A 413 -22.71 15.19 8.30
N ALA A 414 -23.82 15.89 8.51
CA ALA A 414 -24.95 15.39 9.28
C ALA A 414 -25.54 14.10 8.68
N SER A 415 -25.57 13.99 7.36
CA SER A 415 -26.01 12.78 6.66
C SER A 415 -25.04 11.60 6.80
N THR A 416 -23.73 11.89 6.84
CA THR A 416 -22.67 10.87 6.93
C THR A 416 -22.40 10.36 8.35
N THR A 417 -22.74 11.14 9.39
CA THR A 417 -22.48 10.79 10.80
C THR A 417 -23.75 10.71 11.65
N ALA A 418 -24.93 10.62 11.03
CA ALA A 418 -26.21 10.57 11.73
C ALA A 418 -26.18 9.55 12.89
N ASN A 419 -26.74 9.93 14.04
CA ASN A 419 -26.76 9.13 15.28
C ASN A 419 -25.39 8.77 15.87
N GLY A 420 -24.32 9.46 15.48
CA GLY A 420 -22.99 9.25 16.05
C GLY A 420 -22.30 7.95 15.62
N GLN A 421 -22.85 7.24 14.62
CA GLN A 421 -22.36 5.93 14.18
C GLN A 421 -20.96 5.99 13.52
N TYR A 422 -20.53 7.16 13.00
CA TYR A 422 -19.28 7.32 12.24
C TYR A 422 -18.51 8.58 12.64
N THR A 423 -18.25 8.78 13.94
CA THR A 423 -17.72 10.05 14.48
C THR A 423 -16.20 10.22 14.40
N SER A 424 -15.45 9.15 14.15
CA SER A 424 -13.97 9.18 14.11
C SER A 424 -13.39 9.30 12.70
N ILE A 425 -14.07 8.78 11.67
CA ILE A 425 -13.67 8.84 10.25
C ILE A 425 -14.91 9.08 9.37
N PRO A 426 -14.88 10.11 8.49
CA PRO A 426 -13.81 11.09 8.33
C PRO A 426 -13.66 12.05 9.52
N SER A 427 -12.45 12.59 9.72
CA SER A 427 -12.20 13.58 10.77
C SER A 427 -12.85 14.93 10.46
N VAL A 428 -13.98 15.22 11.09
CA VAL A 428 -14.77 16.45 10.84
C VAL A 428 -14.16 17.74 11.40
N SER A 429 -13.25 17.63 12.38
CA SER A 429 -12.67 18.78 13.06
C SER A 429 -11.29 19.17 12.52
N LYS A 430 -10.53 18.20 12.02
CA LYS A 430 -9.15 18.43 11.56
C LYS A 430 -9.02 18.41 10.05
N ASN A 431 -9.88 17.70 9.34
CA ASN A 431 -9.78 17.59 7.89
C ASN A 431 -10.53 18.75 7.20
N ASN A 432 -9.84 19.87 7.03
CA ASN A 432 -10.37 21.07 6.42
C ASN A 432 -9.29 21.86 5.67
N ILE A 433 -9.70 22.87 4.91
CA ILE A 433 -8.80 23.72 4.11
C ILE A 433 -7.69 24.37 4.94
N GLN A 434 -7.96 24.78 6.18
CA GLN A 434 -6.95 25.43 7.02
C GLN A 434 -5.84 24.46 7.42
N GLN A 435 -6.19 23.20 7.69
CA GLN A 435 -5.20 22.16 7.96
C GLN A 435 -4.32 21.90 6.73
N ILE A 436 -4.89 21.83 5.52
CA ILE A 436 -4.12 21.64 4.28
C ILE A 436 -3.15 22.81 4.06
N ARG A 437 -3.61 24.07 4.22
CA ARG A 437 -2.74 25.26 4.12
C ARG A 437 -1.56 25.18 5.08
N ASN A 438 -1.85 24.94 6.37
CA ASN A 438 -0.82 24.86 7.40
C ASN A 438 0.18 23.73 7.11
N PHE A 439 -0.32 22.58 6.63
CA PHE A 439 0.54 21.45 6.25
C PHE A 439 1.41 21.81 5.05
N ALA A 440 0.86 22.38 3.98
CA ALA A 440 1.59 22.74 2.76
C ALA A 440 2.73 23.74 3.03
N VAL A 441 2.51 24.74 3.89
CA VAL A 441 3.53 25.71 4.31
C VAL A 441 4.70 24.99 4.99
N SER A 442 4.42 24.21 6.04
CA SER A 442 5.47 23.54 6.82
C SER A 442 6.15 22.43 6.03
N ARG A 443 5.40 21.70 5.21
CA ARG A 443 5.91 20.61 4.39
C ARG A 443 6.81 21.11 3.27
N MET A 444 6.55 22.30 2.72
CA MET A 444 7.46 22.93 1.75
C MET A 444 8.85 23.13 2.35
N LEU A 445 8.92 23.67 3.56
CA LEU A 445 10.20 23.89 4.27
C LEU A 445 10.92 22.57 4.56
N TRP A 446 10.18 21.56 5.02
CA TRP A 446 10.73 20.23 5.25
C TRP A 446 11.26 19.57 3.97
N THR A 447 10.50 19.67 2.87
CA THR A 447 10.88 19.10 1.57
C THR A 447 12.10 19.81 1.00
N ASP A 448 12.17 21.12 1.21
CA ASP A 448 13.34 21.93 0.84
C ASP A 448 14.60 21.49 1.58
N GLU A 449 14.51 21.30 2.89
CA GLU A 449 15.62 20.80 3.70
C GLU A 449 16.02 19.38 3.28
N TYR A 450 15.04 18.48 3.10
CA TYR A 450 15.27 17.09 2.70
C TYR A 450 16.00 17.00 1.36
N LEU A 451 15.45 17.61 0.30
CA LEU A 451 16.02 17.50 -1.05
C LEU A 451 17.40 18.18 -1.14
N ASN A 452 17.58 19.33 -0.48
CA ASN A 452 18.89 20.00 -0.44
C ASN A 452 19.91 19.29 0.45
N SER A 453 19.47 18.39 1.35
CA SER A 453 20.38 17.53 2.14
C SER A 453 20.87 16.31 1.37
N LEU A 454 20.22 15.96 0.25
CA LEU A 454 20.64 14.83 -0.57
C LEU A 454 22.08 15.05 -1.06
N THR A 455 22.92 14.05 -0.79
CA THR A 455 24.31 13.99 -1.22
C THR A 455 24.55 12.57 -1.72
N PRO A 456 25.53 12.34 -2.61
CA PRO A 456 25.84 10.99 -3.02
C PRO A 456 26.31 10.24 -1.77
N ILE A 457 25.73 9.08 -1.50
CA ILE A 457 26.28 8.18 -0.48
C ILE A 457 27.66 7.78 -1.01
N GLU A 458 28.72 8.23 -0.35
CA GLU A 458 30.07 7.85 -0.71
C GLU A 458 30.18 6.32 -0.63
N ARG A 459 30.67 5.68 -1.70
CA ARG A 459 30.94 4.24 -1.68
C ARG A 459 31.87 3.98 -0.50
N VAL A 460 31.42 3.16 0.44
CA VAL A 460 32.27 2.60 1.48
C VAL A 460 32.66 1.20 0.98
N PRO A 461 33.80 1.06 0.29
CA PRO A 461 34.16 -0.20 -0.34
C PRO A 461 34.31 -1.30 0.71
N CYS A 462 33.87 -2.50 0.36
CA CYS A 462 34.23 -3.66 1.16
C CYS A 462 35.73 -3.88 1.02
N THR A 463 36.38 -4.09 2.15
CA THR A 463 37.83 -4.29 2.27
C THR A 463 38.18 -5.69 2.70
N ASP A 464 37.24 -6.41 3.32
CA ASP A 464 37.39 -7.83 3.63
C ASP A 464 36.05 -8.54 3.78
N ILE A 465 36.06 -9.83 3.49
CA ILE A 465 34.95 -10.76 3.70
C ILE A 465 35.47 -11.84 4.64
N THR A 466 34.80 -12.05 5.77
CA THR A 466 35.11 -13.14 6.69
C THR A 466 33.96 -14.12 6.70
N LEU A 467 34.29 -15.39 6.46
CA LEU A 467 33.37 -16.52 6.60
C LEU A 467 33.60 -17.15 7.98
N ASN A 468 32.54 -17.65 8.61
CA ASN A 468 32.69 -18.47 9.82
C ASN A 468 33.42 -19.80 9.54
N THR A 469 33.36 -20.30 8.30
CA THR A 469 34.14 -21.45 7.81
C THR A 469 34.56 -21.28 6.34
N PHE A 470 35.68 -21.89 5.94
CA PHE A 470 36.17 -21.93 4.55
C PHE A 470 35.99 -23.30 3.89
N GLU A 471 35.60 -24.30 4.67
CA GLU A 471 35.29 -25.65 4.19
C GLU A 471 33.97 -26.09 4.81
N LEU A 472 33.14 -26.73 3.99
CA LEU A 472 31.86 -27.28 4.40
C LEU A 472 31.82 -28.75 3.98
N TYR A 473 31.51 -29.62 4.92
CA TYR A 473 31.46 -31.06 4.70
C TYR A 473 30.02 -31.52 4.86
N PHE A 474 29.52 -32.23 3.86
CA PHE A 474 28.29 -33.01 3.93
C PHE A 474 28.68 -34.49 4.03
N ASP A 475 28.63 -35.00 5.25
CA ASP A 475 28.92 -36.38 5.62
C ASP A 475 27.75 -37.01 6.41
N GLU A 476 27.93 -38.25 6.88
CA GLU A 476 26.92 -39.01 7.63
C GLU A 476 26.42 -38.32 8.91
N THR A 477 27.14 -37.30 9.40
CA THR A 477 26.85 -36.59 10.65
C THR A 477 26.24 -35.20 10.47
N THR A 478 26.12 -34.72 9.23
CA THR A 478 25.66 -33.36 8.91
C THR A 478 24.33 -33.35 8.16
N GLU A 479 23.51 -32.32 8.36
CA GLU A 479 22.24 -32.14 7.65
C GLU A 479 22.44 -31.78 6.16
N SER A 480 21.41 -32.02 5.34
CA SER A 480 21.42 -31.74 3.88
C SER A 480 21.49 -30.25 3.53
N THR A 481 21.20 -29.37 4.49
CA THR A 481 21.38 -27.92 4.39
C THR A 481 22.21 -27.42 5.58
N GLN A 482 23.18 -26.56 5.32
CA GLN A 482 24.02 -25.92 6.35
C GLN A 482 24.11 -24.41 6.08
N TYR A 483 24.28 -23.61 7.14
CA TYR A 483 24.38 -22.15 7.04
C TYR A 483 25.83 -21.67 7.23
N VAL A 484 26.28 -20.78 6.35
CA VAL A 484 27.58 -20.11 6.42
C VAL A 484 27.37 -18.63 6.64
N ASP A 485 27.86 -18.14 7.77
CA ASP A 485 27.77 -16.73 8.13
C ASP A 485 28.86 -15.92 7.40
N VAL A 486 28.47 -14.74 6.93
CA VAL A 486 29.35 -13.82 6.19
C VAL A 486 29.32 -12.47 6.83
N THR A 487 30.50 -12.04 7.27
CA THR A 487 30.72 -10.69 7.78
C THR A 487 31.60 -9.92 6.81
N VAL A 488 31.30 -8.63 6.67
CA VAL A 488 32.01 -7.72 5.76
C VAL A 488 32.62 -6.57 6.56
N SER A 489 33.80 -6.10 6.11
CA SER A 489 34.52 -5.01 6.75
C SER A 489 34.78 -3.88 5.75
N PRO A 490 34.52 -2.60 6.11
CA PRO A 490 33.85 -2.19 7.34
C PRO A 490 32.38 -2.62 7.34
N SER A 491 31.77 -2.75 8.51
CA SER A 491 30.38 -3.22 8.64
C SER A 491 29.34 -2.28 8.01
N ASN A 492 29.72 -1.03 7.77
CA ASN A 492 28.94 -0.04 7.02
C ASN A 492 29.31 0.02 5.53
N THR A 493 29.95 -1.02 4.98
CA THR A 493 30.21 -1.08 3.54
C THR A 493 28.92 -0.94 2.75
N THR A 494 29.01 -0.21 1.63
CA THR A 494 27.90 -0.03 0.69
C THR A 494 27.89 -1.11 -0.40
N ASP A 495 28.91 -1.97 -0.46
CA ASP A 495 29.00 -3.05 -1.44
C ASP A 495 28.12 -4.24 -1.03
N LYS A 496 27.48 -4.91 -1.99
CA LYS A 496 26.57 -6.04 -1.73
C LYS A 496 27.32 -7.37 -1.72
N VAL A 497 26.96 -8.25 -0.79
CA VAL A 497 27.41 -9.66 -0.79
C VAL A 497 26.64 -10.43 -1.85
N VAL A 498 27.38 -11.08 -2.75
CA VAL A 498 26.85 -11.91 -3.83
C VAL A 498 27.43 -13.31 -3.70
N TRP A 499 26.56 -14.31 -3.85
CA TRP A 499 26.90 -15.73 -3.78
C TRP A 499 26.77 -16.37 -5.15
N LYS A 500 27.69 -17.26 -5.49
CA LYS A 500 27.63 -18.03 -6.73
C LYS A 500 28.12 -19.44 -6.50
N SER A 501 27.26 -20.43 -6.72
CA SER A 501 27.70 -21.83 -6.80
C SER A 501 28.41 -22.07 -8.14
N ASN A 502 29.53 -22.78 -8.09
CA ASN A 502 30.22 -23.22 -9.30
C ASN A 502 29.52 -24.40 -9.98
N ASP A 503 28.72 -25.17 -9.24
CA ASP A 503 27.93 -26.29 -9.75
C ASP A 503 26.64 -26.45 -8.94
N GLU A 504 25.55 -25.87 -9.44
CA GLU A 504 24.22 -25.93 -8.80
C GLU A 504 23.60 -27.34 -8.80
N SER A 505 24.11 -28.27 -9.61
CA SER A 505 23.66 -29.67 -9.57
C SER A 505 24.21 -30.44 -8.37
N ILE A 506 25.33 -29.97 -7.79
CA ILE A 506 25.92 -30.51 -6.57
C ILE A 506 25.38 -29.75 -5.36
N VAL A 507 25.45 -28.42 -5.38
CA VAL A 507 25.07 -27.56 -4.24
C VAL A 507 24.47 -26.24 -4.73
N THR A 508 23.34 -25.83 -4.15
CA THR A 508 22.77 -24.48 -4.35
C THR A 508 23.05 -23.60 -3.14
N VAL A 509 23.07 -22.28 -3.34
CA VAL A 509 23.22 -21.31 -2.26
C VAL A 509 22.19 -20.19 -2.36
N SER A 510 21.56 -19.87 -1.24
CA SER A 510 20.65 -18.73 -1.12
C SER A 510 20.87 -18.04 0.22
N LYS A 511 21.33 -16.78 0.20
CA LYS A 511 21.52 -15.93 1.39
C LYS A 511 22.29 -16.62 2.54
N GLY A 512 23.34 -17.39 2.22
CA GLY A 512 24.18 -18.10 3.20
C GLY A 512 23.74 -19.52 3.55
N TYR A 513 22.54 -19.95 3.13
CA TYR A 513 22.10 -21.35 3.23
C TYR A 513 22.61 -22.15 2.04
N ILE A 514 23.29 -23.25 2.33
CA ILE A 514 23.96 -24.11 1.36
C ILE A 514 23.32 -25.49 1.43
N THR A 515 22.69 -25.89 0.33
CA THR A 515 21.94 -27.16 0.23
C THR A 515 22.65 -28.10 -0.72
N ALA A 516 22.95 -29.31 -0.27
CA ALA A 516 23.58 -30.35 -1.07
C ALA A 516 22.53 -31.23 -1.77
N HIS A 517 22.70 -31.46 -3.07
CA HIS A 517 21.78 -32.19 -3.95
C HIS A 517 22.37 -33.51 -4.48
N SER A 518 23.68 -33.55 -4.74
CA SER A 518 24.35 -34.76 -5.22
C SER A 518 25.77 -34.91 -4.65
N ILE A 519 26.24 -36.17 -4.54
CA ILE A 519 27.59 -36.49 -4.08
C ILE A 519 28.61 -35.90 -5.07
N GLY A 520 29.56 -35.14 -4.56
CA GLY A 520 30.53 -34.41 -5.37
C GLY A 520 31.18 -33.28 -4.59
N ASN A 521 32.24 -32.71 -5.17
CA ASN A 521 32.93 -31.56 -4.58
C ASN A 521 32.73 -30.36 -5.50
N THR A 522 32.38 -29.22 -4.92
CA THR A 522 32.22 -27.96 -5.66
C THR A 522 32.70 -26.79 -4.80
N THR A 523 32.62 -25.58 -5.33
CA THR A 523 32.94 -24.36 -4.61
C THR A 523 31.81 -23.35 -4.72
N ILE A 524 31.71 -22.51 -3.70
CA ILE A 524 30.88 -21.32 -3.71
C ILE A 524 31.80 -20.11 -3.65
N THR A 525 31.59 -19.18 -4.57
CA THR A 525 32.29 -17.90 -4.60
C THR A 525 31.42 -16.84 -3.93
N ILE A 526 32.00 -16.15 -2.94
CA ILE A 526 31.37 -15.04 -2.22
C ILE A 526 32.13 -13.77 -2.59
N THR A 527 31.44 -12.81 -3.20
CA THR A 527 32.01 -11.51 -3.56
C THR A 527 31.30 -10.39 -2.84
N CYS A 528 32.04 -9.36 -2.45
CA CYS A 528 31.51 -8.11 -1.90
C CYS A 528 32.45 -6.99 -2.35
N GLY A 529 31.97 -6.15 -3.27
CA GLY A 529 32.83 -5.17 -3.93
C GLY A 529 33.96 -5.84 -4.69
N ASP A 530 35.19 -5.40 -4.39
CA ASP A 530 36.41 -5.95 -4.98
C ASP A 530 36.97 -7.16 -4.19
N CYS A 531 36.35 -7.50 -3.06
CA CYS A 531 36.74 -8.65 -2.25
C CYS A 531 36.06 -9.93 -2.77
N SER A 532 36.80 -11.03 -2.72
CA SER A 532 36.32 -12.35 -3.09
C SER A 532 36.87 -13.40 -2.13
N LYS A 533 36.01 -14.34 -1.70
CA LYS A 533 36.38 -15.54 -0.95
C LYS A 533 35.75 -16.77 -1.60
N THR A 534 36.37 -17.91 -1.36
CA THR A 534 35.91 -19.20 -1.87
C THR A 534 35.64 -20.10 -0.68
N LEU A 535 34.44 -20.66 -0.63
CA LEU A 535 34.07 -21.75 0.26
C LEU A 535 34.18 -23.05 -0.52
N TYR A 536 34.92 -24.02 0.02
CA TYR A 536 35.03 -25.35 -0.55
C TYR A 536 33.96 -26.25 0.06
N VAL A 537 33.21 -26.96 -0.77
CA VAL A 537 32.12 -27.83 -0.33
C VAL A 537 32.40 -29.26 -0.76
N TYR A 538 32.41 -30.17 0.20
CA TYR A 538 32.69 -31.60 0.01
C TYR A 538 31.45 -32.40 0.38
N VAL A 539 30.78 -33.00 -0.60
CA VAL A 539 29.61 -33.84 -0.39
C VAL A 539 30.03 -35.30 -0.55
N THR A 540 30.30 -35.97 0.56
CA THR A 540 30.67 -37.40 0.59
C THR A 540 29.49 -38.31 0.92
N TYR A 541 28.49 -37.75 1.59
CA TYR A 541 27.25 -38.42 1.92
C TYR A 541 26.16 -37.36 1.94
N ILE A 542 25.01 -37.68 1.35
CA ILE A 542 23.80 -36.89 1.55
C ILE A 542 23.01 -37.69 2.55
N LYS A 543 22.84 -37.12 3.75
CA LYS A 543 21.90 -37.66 4.71
C LYS A 543 20.54 -37.68 4.03
N GLU A 544 20.13 -38.87 3.62
CA GLU A 544 18.72 -39.15 3.40
C GLU A 544 18.04 -38.69 4.67
N ASP A 545 17.10 -37.78 4.53
CA ASP A 545 16.30 -37.33 5.67
C ASP A 545 15.52 -38.56 6.15
N THR A 546 16.09 -39.28 7.12
CA THR A 546 15.48 -40.47 7.73
C THR A 546 14.55 -40.08 8.87
N SER A 547 14.22 -38.80 9.02
CA SER A 547 12.93 -38.49 9.61
C SER A 547 11.92 -38.99 8.58
N GLU A 548 11.30 -40.14 8.82
CA GLU A 548 10.10 -40.45 8.06
C GLU A 548 9.18 -39.26 8.27
N GLU A 549 8.86 -38.57 7.18
CA GLU A 549 7.89 -37.49 7.16
C GLU A 549 6.57 -38.07 7.68
N GLU A 550 6.31 -37.85 8.97
CA GLU A 550 5.22 -38.50 9.68
C GLU A 550 4.40 -37.51 10.48
N ILE A 551 3.13 -37.90 10.69
CA ILE A 551 2.24 -37.20 11.61
C ILE A 551 2.55 -37.71 13.02
N ILE A 552 3.34 -36.94 13.76
CA ILE A 552 3.74 -37.26 15.14
C ILE A 552 2.64 -37.02 16.18
N TYR A 553 1.58 -36.30 15.80
CA TYR A 553 0.35 -36.22 16.58
C TYR A 553 -0.86 -36.01 15.67
N GLN A 554 -1.91 -36.79 15.92
CA GLN A 554 -3.21 -36.66 15.27
C GLN A 554 -4.27 -36.63 16.38
N LEU A 555 -5.20 -35.67 16.30
CA LEU A 555 -6.33 -35.61 17.23
C LEU A 555 -7.10 -36.95 17.19
N PRO A 556 -7.23 -37.67 18.32
CA PRO A 556 -7.85 -39.00 18.30
C PRO A 556 -9.34 -38.99 17.94
N ALA A 557 -10.05 -37.94 18.33
CA ALA A 557 -11.44 -37.69 18.02
C ALA A 557 -11.77 -36.20 18.22
N THR A 558 -12.75 -35.70 17.47
CA THR A 558 -13.31 -34.36 17.67
C THR A 558 -13.63 -34.13 19.15
N THR A 559 -13.12 -33.03 19.70
CA THR A 559 -13.19 -32.77 21.15
C THR A 559 -13.86 -31.43 21.42
N THR A 560 -14.89 -31.44 22.27
CA THR A 560 -15.52 -30.22 22.78
C THR A 560 -14.81 -29.73 24.03
N PHE A 561 -14.40 -28.46 24.04
CA PHE A 561 -13.93 -27.75 25.22
C PHE A 561 -15.06 -26.96 25.87
N ASN A 562 -15.24 -27.12 27.17
CA ASN A 562 -16.33 -26.52 27.95
C ASN A 562 -15.87 -25.41 28.91
N GLY A 563 -14.62 -24.96 28.77
CA GLY A 563 -14.00 -23.97 29.65
C GLY A 563 -13.38 -24.56 30.93
N SER A 564 -13.18 -25.88 31.00
CA SER A 564 -12.46 -26.53 32.12
C SER A 564 -11.53 -27.68 31.73
N ASN A 565 -11.71 -28.26 30.53
CA ASN A 565 -10.88 -29.33 29.99
C ASN A 565 -9.80 -28.80 29.03
N TYR A 566 -8.77 -29.62 28.80
CA TYR A 566 -7.69 -29.37 27.84
C TYR A 566 -7.07 -30.70 27.39
N ILE A 567 -6.24 -30.68 26.35
CA ILE A 567 -5.42 -31.81 25.90
C ILE A 567 -3.94 -31.41 25.99
N ASP A 568 -3.12 -32.25 26.59
CA ASP A 568 -1.65 -32.16 26.48
C ASP A 568 -1.22 -33.15 25.41
N THR A 569 -0.63 -32.66 24.31
CA THR A 569 -0.25 -33.52 23.18
C THR A 569 0.98 -34.36 23.50
N GLY A 570 1.78 -33.96 24.50
CA GLY A 570 3.09 -34.54 24.78
C GLY A 570 4.17 -34.20 23.73
N VAL A 571 3.82 -33.46 22.67
CA VAL A 571 4.73 -33.12 21.57
C VAL A 571 5.22 -31.69 21.74
N ALA A 572 6.54 -31.49 21.73
CA ALA A 572 7.18 -30.18 21.79
C ALA A 572 7.80 -29.84 20.42
N PRO A 573 7.02 -29.32 19.44
CA PRO A 573 7.49 -29.10 18.06
C PRO A 573 8.60 -28.05 17.95
N LEU A 574 8.85 -27.29 19.03
CA LEU A 574 9.85 -26.24 19.10
C LEU A 574 11.07 -26.62 19.95
N ALA A 575 11.14 -27.86 20.43
CA ALA A 575 12.24 -28.30 21.29
C ALA A 575 13.57 -28.40 20.56
N GLU A 576 13.53 -28.63 19.24
CA GLU A 576 14.69 -28.78 18.36
C GLU A 576 14.56 -27.87 17.12
N ASP A 577 15.68 -27.56 16.48
CA ASP A 577 15.73 -26.69 15.30
C ASP A 577 15.44 -27.47 14.01
N THR A 578 14.31 -28.15 13.96
CA THR A 578 13.90 -28.98 12.82
C THR A 578 12.72 -28.34 12.08
N PRO A 579 12.48 -28.70 10.81
CA PRO A 579 11.23 -28.36 10.14
C PRO A 579 10.04 -29.00 10.86
N PHE A 580 8.89 -28.33 10.85
CA PHE A 580 7.66 -28.90 11.41
C PHE A 580 6.43 -28.24 10.79
N THR A 581 5.28 -28.88 10.96
CA THR A 581 3.97 -28.27 10.69
C THR A 581 2.99 -28.56 11.81
N VAL A 582 2.25 -27.56 12.29
CA VAL A 582 1.12 -27.71 13.21
C VAL A 582 -0.15 -27.20 12.52
N PHE A 583 -1.13 -28.06 12.35
CA PHE A 583 -2.46 -27.74 11.82
C PHE A 583 -3.51 -27.82 12.94
N VAL A 584 -4.39 -26.82 13.00
CA VAL A 584 -5.50 -26.75 13.96
C VAL A 584 -6.79 -26.38 13.22
N ASP A 585 -7.84 -27.14 13.45
CA ASP A 585 -9.19 -26.91 12.91
C ASP A 585 -10.18 -26.70 14.06
N TRP A 586 -10.47 -25.42 14.32
CA TRP A 586 -11.22 -24.94 15.47
C TRP A 586 -12.59 -24.42 15.05
N ILE A 587 -13.63 -24.77 15.81
CA ILE A 587 -14.99 -24.25 15.64
C ILE A 587 -15.40 -23.53 16.93
N ASP A 588 -15.71 -22.24 16.82
CA ASP A 588 -16.29 -21.49 17.92
C ASP A 588 -17.79 -21.80 18.06
N THR A 589 -18.22 -22.16 19.27
CA THR A 589 -19.64 -22.39 19.57
C THR A 589 -20.42 -21.12 19.95
N ASN A 590 -19.80 -19.94 19.80
CA ASN A 590 -20.34 -18.63 20.19
C ASN A 590 -20.63 -18.50 21.70
N GLU A 591 -20.04 -19.38 22.52
CA GLU A 591 -20.10 -19.31 23.99
C GLU A 591 -18.90 -18.56 24.61
N SER A 592 -17.92 -18.21 23.77
CA SER A 592 -16.70 -17.50 24.16
C SER A 592 -16.87 -15.99 24.02
N GLU A 593 -16.35 -15.24 24.99
CA GLU A 593 -16.25 -13.78 24.88
C GLU A 593 -14.91 -13.40 24.22
N PHE A 594 -14.94 -12.48 23.24
CA PHE A 594 -13.75 -11.92 22.59
C PHE A 594 -13.02 -10.93 23.50
N VAL A 595 -12.38 -11.46 24.54
CA VAL A 595 -11.63 -10.68 25.53
C VAL A 595 -10.18 -11.13 25.51
N ALA A 596 -9.27 -10.16 25.43
CA ALA A 596 -7.83 -10.41 25.55
C ALA A 596 -7.55 -11.23 26.81
N SER A 597 -6.65 -12.20 26.68
CA SER A 597 -6.15 -12.95 27.83
C SER A 597 -7.19 -13.83 28.56
N LYS A 598 -8.33 -14.14 27.94
CA LYS A 598 -9.40 -14.95 28.57
C LYS A 598 -9.48 -16.40 28.10
N TYR A 599 -9.35 -16.65 26.79
CA TYR A 599 -9.47 -17.98 26.18
C TYR A 599 -8.27 -18.31 25.30
N VAL A 600 -7.75 -19.54 25.40
CA VAL A 600 -6.61 -20.05 24.63
C VAL A 600 -6.95 -21.41 24.03
N VAL A 601 -6.89 -21.48 22.71
CA VAL A 601 -7.18 -22.69 21.91
C VAL A 601 -5.92 -23.55 21.76
N MET A 602 -4.76 -22.93 21.60
CA MET A 602 -3.48 -23.64 21.46
C MET A 602 -2.37 -22.86 22.17
N HIS A 603 -1.49 -23.56 22.88
CA HIS A 603 -0.37 -22.97 23.60
C HIS A 603 0.87 -23.86 23.54
N CYS A 604 1.98 -23.32 23.04
CA CYS A 604 3.32 -23.92 23.06
C CYS A 604 4.33 -22.76 23.16
N MET A 605 4.41 -22.12 24.33
CA MET A 605 5.11 -20.84 24.50
C MET A 605 5.72 -20.69 25.90
N ASN A 606 6.88 -20.05 25.98
CA ASN A 606 7.49 -19.56 27.20
C ASN A 606 6.71 -18.36 27.74
N GLU A 607 6.27 -18.38 28.99
CA GLU A 607 5.47 -17.28 29.59
C GLU A 607 6.32 -16.21 30.26
N ASN A 608 7.49 -15.93 29.68
CA ASN A 608 8.38 -14.85 30.09
C ASN A 608 8.77 -14.07 28.85
N SER A 609 8.81 -12.74 28.95
CA SER A 609 9.37 -11.88 27.90
C SER A 609 10.73 -12.43 27.46
N PRO A 610 10.94 -12.69 26.16
CA PRO A 610 10.17 -12.16 25.02
C PRO A 610 8.97 -13.00 24.51
N TYR A 611 8.57 -14.04 25.25
CA TYR A 611 7.43 -14.92 24.97
C TYR A 611 7.63 -15.84 23.76
N ASN A 612 8.78 -16.51 23.67
CA ASN A 612 9.10 -17.39 22.54
C ASN A 612 8.12 -18.57 22.45
N GLY A 613 7.62 -18.84 21.25
CA GLY A 613 6.75 -19.96 20.93
C GLY A 613 5.50 -19.58 20.16
N MET A 614 4.46 -20.41 20.24
CA MET A 614 3.24 -20.35 19.44
C MET A 614 2.00 -20.27 20.33
N ILE A 615 1.04 -19.45 19.91
CA ILE A 615 -0.25 -19.33 20.61
C ILE A 615 -1.39 -19.10 19.62
N LEU A 616 -2.53 -19.73 19.89
CA LEU A 616 -3.83 -19.45 19.26
C LEU A 616 -4.80 -19.05 20.37
N GLN A 617 -5.25 -17.79 20.37
CA GLN A 617 -6.02 -17.23 21.47
C GLN A 617 -7.09 -16.24 21.01
N TYR A 618 -8.04 -15.98 21.90
CA TYR A 618 -9.04 -14.93 21.70
C TYR A 618 -8.48 -13.56 22.06
N ALA A 619 -8.83 -12.56 21.25
CA ALA A 619 -8.54 -11.16 21.43
C ALA A 619 -9.79 -10.30 21.10
N PRO A 620 -9.80 -9.00 21.46
CA PRO A 620 -10.94 -8.10 21.22
C PRO A 620 -11.37 -7.95 19.75
N ALA A 621 -10.51 -8.33 18.80
CA ALA A 621 -10.75 -8.27 17.36
C ALA A 621 -10.93 -9.66 16.71
N GLY A 622 -11.09 -10.73 17.49
CA GLY A 622 -11.28 -12.10 17.01
C GLY A 622 -10.22 -13.08 17.50
N VAL A 623 -10.03 -14.18 16.78
CA VAL A 623 -9.02 -15.20 17.09
C VAL A 623 -7.67 -14.79 16.48
N VAL A 624 -6.63 -14.80 17.31
CA VAL A 624 -5.25 -14.42 16.97
C VAL A 624 -4.36 -15.66 17.02
N SER A 625 -3.71 -15.92 15.90
CA SER A 625 -2.64 -16.90 15.76
C SER A 625 -1.31 -16.18 15.73
N GLU A 626 -0.39 -16.51 16.63
CA GLU A 626 0.89 -15.83 16.74
C GLU A 626 2.03 -16.82 16.98
N TYR A 627 3.18 -16.53 16.39
CA TYR A 627 4.47 -17.18 16.63
C TYR A 627 5.52 -16.12 16.95
N ARG A 628 6.30 -16.32 18.01
CA ARG A 628 7.27 -15.36 18.54
C ARG A 628 8.64 -16.00 18.73
N GLN A 629 9.68 -15.27 18.36
CA GLN A 629 11.07 -15.61 18.65
C GLN A 629 11.86 -14.32 18.90
N ASN A 630 12.44 -14.19 20.10
CA ASN A 630 13.11 -12.98 20.57
C ASN A 630 12.21 -11.75 20.39
N SER A 631 12.75 -10.62 19.92
CA SER A 631 11.96 -9.42 19.63
C SER A 631 11.10 -9.51 18.36
N ASN A 632 11.15 -10.65 17.64
CA ASN A 632 10.38 -10.86 16.42
C ASN A 632 9.10 -11.65 16.70
N SER A 633 8.03 -11.27 16.00
CA SER A 633 6.82 -12.07 15.91
C SER A 633 6.27 -12.09 14.49
N ILE A 634 5.48 -13.11 14.22
CA ILE A 634 4.61 -13.22 13.06
C ILE A 634 3.24 -13.63 13.57
N SER A 635 2.18 -12.99 13.07
CA SER A 635 0.82 -13.30 13.47
C SER A 635 -0.10 -13.28 12.27
N SER A 636 -1.21 -14.02 12.34
CA SER A 636 -2.35 -13.84 11.47
C SER A 636 -3.55 -13.43 12.33
N ASN A 637 -4.00 -12.18 12.15
CA ASN A 637 -5.07 -11.55 12.94
C ASN A 637 -6.31 -11.32 12.09
N SER A 638 -7.52 -11.69 12.55
CA SER A 638 -8.74 -11.16 11.93
C SER A 638 -8.75 -9.66 12.21
N THR A 639 -8.61 -8.85 11.17
CA THR A 639 -8.96 -7.43 11.27
C THR A 639 -10.43 -7.33 10.91
N GLY A 640 -11.27 -7.31 11.93
CA GLY A 640 -12.71 -7.14 11.77
C GLY A 640 -13.47 -8.03 12.74
N GLY A 641 -14.22 -7.40 13.64
CA GLY A 641 -15.39 -8.07 14.17
C GLY A 641 -16.31 -8.35 12.98
N LEU A 642 -16.37 -9.60 12.55
CA LEU A 642 -17.45 -10.13 11.72
C LEU A 642 -18.32 -11.05 12.58
N ILE A 643 -18.64 -10.62 13.80
CA ILE A 643 -19.76 -11.21 14.57
C ILE A 643 -21.06 -10.59 14.04
N GLU A 644 -21.29 -10.75 12.75
CA GLU A 644 -22.59 -10.52 12.10
C GLU A 644 -22.78 -11.66 11.09
N ASN A 645 -22.87 -12.91 11.56
CA ASN A 645 -23.77 -13.92 11.01
C ASN A 645 -23.82 -15.15 11.94
N ALA A 646 -25.00 -15.73 12.05
CA ALA A 646 -25.40 -16.68 13.08
C ALA A 646 -24.94 -18.14 12.85
N ASP A 647 -23.79 -18.34 12.20
CA ASP A 647 -23.24 -19.67 11.92
C ASP A 647 -21.94 -19.88 12.70
N LEU A 648 -21.70 -21.11 13.19
CA LEU A 648 -20.51 -21.48 13.95
C LEU A 648 -19.24 -21.12 13.14
N GLU A 649 -18.40 -20.19 13.63
CA GLU A 649 -17.18 -19.80 12.92
C GLU A 649 -16.14 -20.92 13.01
N ARG A 650 -15.79 -21.51 11.86
CA ARG A 650 -14.71 -22.50 11.73
C ARG A 650 -13.44 -21.81 11.25
N VAL A 651 -12.39 -21.88 12.05
CA VAL A 651 -11.06 -21.33 11.79
C VAL A 651 -10.06 -22.47 11.67
N LYS A 652 -9.39 -22.53 10.52
CA LYS A 652 -8.27 -23.43 10.30
C LYS A 652 -6.97 -22.65 10.29
N VAL A 653 -5.97 -23.15 10.98
CA VAL A 653 -4.66 -22.49 11.14
C VAL A 653 -3.55 -23.50 10.88
N VAL A 654 -2.53 -23.07 10.15
CA VAL A 654 -1.27 -23.80 9.97
C VAL A 654 -0.12 -22.93 10.48
N TYR A 655 0.76 -23.53 11.27
CA TYR A 655 2.07 -23.01 11.58
C TYR A 655 3.10 -23.95 10.98
N ARG A 656 3.97 -23.46 10.10
CA ARG A 656 5.00 -24.27 9.44
C ARG A 656 6.36 -23.62 9.63
N LYS A 657 7.38 -24.41 9.93
CA LYS A 657 8.80 -24.01 9.88
C LYS A 657 9.48 -24.79 8.78
N ALA A 658 10.03 -24.11 7.77
CA ALA A 658 10.86 -24.72 6.74
C ALA A 658 12.32 -24.87 7.19
N ALA A 659 13.11 -25.65 6.45
CA ALA A 659 14.51 -25.92 6.75
C ALA A 659 15.42 -24.69 6.70
N ASP A 660 15.03 -23.67 5.91
CA ASP A 660 15.74 -22.38 5.81
C ASP A 660 15.40 -21.40 6.96
N GLY A 661 14.61 -21.84 7.94
CA GLY A 661 14.15 -21.00 9.06
C GLY A 661 12.94 -20.12 8.75
N THR A 662 12.35 -20.24 7.56
CA THR A 662 11.09 -19.56 7.22
C THR A 662 9.95 -20.11 8.07
N ILE A 663 9.33 -19.23 8.86
CA ILE A 663 8.10 -19.53 9.59
C ILE A 663 6.92 -18.99 8.81
N THR A 664 5.99 -19.88 8.47
CA THR A 664 4.69 -19.58 7.87
C THR A 664 3.61 -19.68 8.93
N VAL A 665 2.75 -18.65 9.04
CA VAL A 665 1.49 -18.73 9.77
C VAL A 665 0.36 -18.47 8.77
N ALA A 666 -0.40 -19.50 8.46
CA ALA A 666 -1.47 -19.47 7.47
C ALA A 666 -2.82 -19.84 8.10
N ARG A 667 -3.92 -19.39 7.50
CA ARG A 667 -5.27 -19.66 7.98
C ARG A 667 -6.34 -19.55 6.90
N CYS A 668 -7.50 -20.13 7.15
CA CYS A 668 -8.72 -19.99 6.34
C CYS A 668 -9.96 -19.83 7.24
N TYR A 669 -10.88 -18.93 6.87
CA TYR A 669 -12.16 -18.69 7.55
C TYR A 669 -13.32 -19.28 6.75
N ASN A 670 -14.06 -20.21 7.35
CA ASN A 670 -15.22 -20.86 6.76
C ASN A 670 -14.95 -21.47 5.35
N GLU A 671 -15.98 -22.03 4.70
CA GLU A 671 -15.85 -22.72 3.40
C GLU A 671 -15.62 -21.79 2.19
N ASN A 672 -15.48 -20.47 2.41
CA ASN A 672 -15.27 -19.49 1.33
C ASN A 672 -13.87 -19.58 0.68
N GLY A 673 -12.97 -20.38 1.25
CA GLY A 673 -11.73 -20.82 0.60
C GLY A 673 -10.60 -19.79 0.48
N GLN A 674 -10.66 -18.66 1.19
CA GLN A 674 -9.59 -17.65 1.17
C GLN A 674 -8.52 -17.96 2.22
N ILE A 675 -7.31 -18.25 1.75
CA ILE A 675 -6.15 -18.48 2.61
C ILE A 675 -5.41 -17.17 2.87
N HIS A 676 -5.19 -16.84 4.14
CA HIS A 676 -4.32 -15.74 4.56
C HIS A 676 -3.01 -16.35 5.07
N LYS A 677 -1.88 -15.97 4.49
CA LYS A 677 -0.55 -16.54 4.75
C LYS A 677 0.44 -15.42 5.05
N ASN A 678 1.16 -15.51 6.17
CA ASN A 678 2.29 -14.63 6.50
C ASN A 678 3.55 -15.47 6.63
N GLU A 679 4.68 -15.00 6.09
CA GLU A 679 5.98 -15.67 6.17
C GLU A 679 7.09 -14.75 6.66
N LYS A 680 7.99 -15.29 7.48
CA LYS A 680 9.17 -14.56 7.97
C LYS A 680 10.27 -15.54 8.35
N VAL A 681 11.50 -15.29 7.89
CA VAL A 681 12.69 -15.98 8.41
C VAL A 681 12.94 -15.50 9.84
N MET A 682 12.98 -16.41 10.79
CA MET A 682 13.18 -16.10 12.20
C MET A 682 14.30 -16.93 12.81
N GLU A 683 15.08 -16.30 13.69
CA GLU A 683 16.11 -16.99 14.47
C GLU A 683 15.45 -18.03 15.39
N TYR A 684 16.01 -19.23 15.41
CA TYR A 684 15.50 -20.32 16.22
C TYR A 684 15.78 -20.08 17.71
N VAL A 685 14.74 -20.21 18.54
CA VAL A 685 14.91 -20.37 19.99
C VAL A 685 14.09 -21.56 20.45
N ALA A 686 14.75 -22.46 21.17
CA ALA A 686 14.14 -23.66 21.70
C ALA A 686 13.03 -23.35 22.71
N VAL A 687 11.89 -24.04 22.56
CA VAL A 687 10.76 -24.04 23.49
C VAL A 687 10.47 -25.51 23.79
N SER A 688 10.82 -25.94 25.00
CA SER A 688 10.73 -27.34 25.44
C SER A 688 9.31 -27.78 25.85
N GLU A 689 8.39 -26.82 25.88
CA GLU A 689 7.01 -26.99 26.31
C GLU A 689 6.23 -27.81 25.28
N ALA A 690 5.64 -28.91 25.75
CA ALA A 690 4.67 -29.64 24.94
C ALA A 690 3.47 -28.75 24.57
N LEU A 691 3.01 -28.89 23.33
CA LEU A 691 1.85 -28.19 22.79
C LEU A 691 0.58 -28.64 23.50
N ARG A 692 -0.19 -27.65 23.95
CA ARG A 692 -1.47 -27.85 24.64
C ARG A 692 -2.61 -27.28 23.83
N LEU A 693 -3.74 -27.97 23.87
CA LEU A 693 -4.97 -27.59 23.19
C LEU A 693 -6.06 -27.31 24.23
N GLY A 694 -6.73 -26.18 24.10
CA GLY A 694 -7.83 -25.75 24.96
C GLY A 694 -7.42 -25.08 26.28
N CYS A 695 -6.13 -24.83 26.53
CA CYS A 695 -5.70 -24.04 27.68
C CYS A 695 -4.37 -23.31 27.49
N TYR A 696 -4.14 -22.36 28.39
CA TYR A 696 -2.87 -21.71 28.65
C TYR A 696 -2.05 -22.50 29.70
N ARG A 697 -0.72 -22.45 29.63
CA ARG A 697 0.21 -22.96 30.65
C ARG A 697 1.12 -21.85 31.18
N SER A 698 1.20 -21.67 32.50
CA SER A 698 2.20 -20.80 33.13
C SER A 698 3.57 -21.49 33.26
N ASN A 699 4.63 -20.70 33.44
CA ASN A 699 5.98 -21.23 33.75
C ASN A 699 6.04 -22.10 35.01
N SER A 700 5.12 -21.91 35.96
CA SER A 700 5.00 -22.72 37.17
C SER A 700 4.24 -24.04 36.96
N GLY A 701 3.81 -24.33 35.73
CA GLY A 701 3.06 -25.53 35.36
C GLY A 701 1.55 -25.43 35.57
N GLY A 702 1.04 -24.30 36.06
CA GLY A 702 -0.39 -24.06 36.23
C GLY A 702 -1.12 -23.88 34.90
N THR A 703 -2.37 -24.33 34.82
CA THR A 703 -3.22 -24.18 33.64
C THR A 703 -4.37 -23.20 33.87
N GLY A 704 -4.77 -22.48 32.83
CA GLY A 704 -5.88 -21.53 32.90
C GLY A 704 -6.38 -21.12 31.51
N ARG A 705 -7.23 -20.08 31.46
CA ARG A 705 -7.74 -19.49 30.21
C ARG A 705 -8.35 -20.53 29.25
N PHE A 706 -9.13 -21.45 29.80
CA PHE A 706 -9.65 -22.62 29.09
C PHE A 706 -10.64 -22.24 27.99
N ALA A 707 -10.45 -22.74 26.77
CA ALA A 707 -11.31 -22.46 25.62
C ALA A 707 -12.73 -23.04 25.79
N LYS A 708 -13.70 -22.45 25.07
CA LYS A 708 -15.03 -23.03 24.83
C LYS A 708 -15.26 -23.12 23.33
N GLY A 709 -15.50 -24.33 22.82
CA GLY A 709 -15.67 -24.57 21.39
C GLY A 709 -15.36 -26.02 21.04
N ILE A 710 -15.23 -26.33 19.76
CA ILE A 710 -14.98 -27.68 19.25
C ILE A 710 -13.67 -27.67 18.48
N LEU A 711 -12.72 -28.50 18.89
CA LEU A 711 -11.56 -28.83 18.08
C LEU A 711 -11.91 -30.02 17.21
N ASN A 712 -12.07 -29.76 15.91
CA ASN A 712 -12.48 -30.76 14.94
C ASN A 712 -11.31 -31.65 14.51
N ASP A 713 -10.14 -31.05 14.27
CA ASP A 713 -8.91 -31.73 13.89
C ASP A 713 -7.68 -30.98 14.41
N CYS A 714 -6.60 -31.72 14.66
CA CYS A 714 -5.28 -31.18 14.97
C CYS A 714 -4.22 -32.18 14.54
N LYS A 715 -3.23 -31.70 13.78
CA LYS A 715 -2.13 -32.52 13.27
C LYS A 715 -0.80 -31.85 13.55
N ILE A 716 0.18 -32.62 13.99
CA ILE A 716 1.57 -32.18 14.09
C ILE A 716 2.42 -33.09 13.20
N TYR A 717 3.14 -32.48 12.29
CA TYR A 717 4.07 -33.11 11.37
C TYR A 717 5.50 -32.78 11.83
N ASN A 718 6.40 -33.77 11.78
CA ASN A 718 7.83 -33.56 12.02
C ASN A 718 8.58 -32.98 10.80
N TYR A 719 7.84 -32.52 9.79
CA TYR A 719 8.37 -31.93 8.56
C TYR A 719 7.54 -30.71 8.13
N ALA A 720 8.09 -29.94 7.20
CA ALA A 720 7.41 -28.83 6.57
C ALA A 720 6.60 -29.33 5.37
N ILE A 721 5.27 -29.35 5.49
CA ILE A 721 4.41 -29.71 4.35
C ILE A 721 4.54 -28.67 3.21
N SER A 722 4.32 -29.12 1.98
CA SER A 722 4.31 -28.26 0.81
C SER A 722 3.21 -27.19 0.87
N ASP A 723 3.32 -26.15 0.05
CA ASP A 723 2.25 -25.14 -0.07
C ASP A 723 0.94 -25.76 -0.59
N GLU A 724 1.01 -26.81 -1.43
CA GLU A 724 -0.15 -27.55 -1.92
C GLU A 724 -0.86 -28.28 -0.79
N GLU A 725 -0.14 -29.08 0.00
CA GLU A 725 -0.69 -29.82 1.15
C GLU A 725 -1.24 -28.87 2.24
N MET A 726 -0.56 -27.75 2.47
CA MET A 726 -1.05 -26.72 3.39
C MET A 726 -2.39 -26.16 2.92
N ASN A 727 -2.51 -25.86 1.63
CA ASN A 727 -3.75 -25.37 1.04
C ASN A 727 -4.85 -26.44 1.13
N GLU A 728 -4.54 -27.71 0.88
CA GLU A 728 -5.49 -28.81 1.06
C GLU A 728 -6.00 -28.92 2.50
N LEU A 729 -5.12 -28.83 3.51
CA LEU A 729 -5.53 -28.84 4.92
C LEU A 729 -6.46 -27.65 5.24
N LEU A 730 -6.09 -26.45 4.80
CA LEU A 730 -6.85 -25.23 5.05
C LEU A 730 -8.20 -25.21 4.31
N LEU A 731 -8.30 -25.79 3.12
CA LEU A 731 -9.51 -25.79 2.28
C LEU A 731 -10.38 -27.03 2.44
N SER A 732 -9.89 -28.08 3.11
CA SER A 732 -10.62 -29.35 3.21
C SER A 732 -12.04 -29.21 3.79
N THR A 733 -13.06 -29.62 3.05
CA THR A 733 -14.44 -29.66 3.56
C THR A 733 -14.66 -30.98 4.30
N THR A 734 -14.14 -31.14 5.52
CA THR A 734 -14.60 -32.25 6.38
C THR A 734 -16.04 -31.92 6.77
N VAL A 735 -16.98 -32.52 6.04
CA VAL A 735 -18.43 -32.42 6.27
C VAL A 735 -18.73 -33.05 7.63
N LEU A 736 -19.47 -32.32 8.47
CA LEU A 736 -20.10 -32.87 9.68
C LEU A 736 -21.05 -33.99 9.25
N SER A 737 -20.70 -35.25 9.52
CA SER A 737 -21.63 -36.38 9.43
C SER A 737 -22.35 -36.59 10.77
#